data_AF-B4LG46-F1
#
_entry.id   AF-B4LG46-F1
#
_cell.length_a   1.000
_cell.length_b   1.000
_cell.length_c   1.000
_cell.angle_alpha   90.00
_cell.angle_beta   90.00
_cell.angle_gamma   90.00
#
_symmetry.space_group_name_H-M   'P 1'
#
loop_
_entity.id
_entity.type
_entity.pdbx_description
1 polymer ?
#
loop_
_entity_poly.entity_id
_entity_poly.type
_entity_poly.pdbx_seq_one_letter_code
_entity_poly.pdbx_strand_id
1 'polypeptide(L)'
;MDILPEDGSDQDIKEVKEGKEVKVKEIKEVKEDNEVGEARKPARRKHEHDKSEMHVVVGTTAVRPKPVKVEGKKLRKKLLEFEQENQTLAKTITDKNQEISALKRSVDSLNEVLNSVPIDELRCNSSIAGSKILELSKKNRQMRAELEQLKNRVSKKDLQIEKLEKELKTNEEKLSVNGELLKKGSASDELHAKINSMQQKLFETRNKNTELQNQLKLAHKCLQHEVGETVNINILANNLNQANWRGRAQQILSLQQKLQELKARLDTYENGYSDRADYMPIPLGSELDLGSTSNSIKLTPRSVKLMNSPGRHSSSVSLGAGDGGGATFDRFTPGVRKSEILHRAKVETLEKEITALQAQLDEQRNRTLALKVRNKTLNDEMLKYKMRSTELEEQSDCSGLNVSTMNEKLNRQRNQYESRLEDLRNDVIRITEDRDIAKRQMEELSGMNLELETELKQKDCCLQGLQDVIKKLETDLRALTGGFLFSCREFRKEEFVGILDALEVEKNQMMLLNKTLDERLEAERVKNDASADQIAKQKTRISRMEAKIRELEKELDVQADRKKRSQRITEYANALGRTPLTGSISSFSFDNQSQCPSVTSLNSLVGAEPKIEDMKNQLELANEKIAMLTEKLEYISAEKRADAKFFEETMLNSKNIILDTILGSRDAGRTQADPKSEPVRELPNNDSA
;
A
#
# COMPACT_ATOMS: atom_id res chain seq x y z
N MET A 1 -9.63 -45.54 -20.79
CA MET A 1 -9.13 -46.93 -20.75
C MET A 1 -7.63 -46.86 -20.72
N ASP A 2 -7.03 -47.81 -19.99
CA ASP A 2 -5.59 -48.12 -19.82
C ASP A 2 -4.87 -47.28 -18.74
N ILE A 3 -4.85 -47.72 -17.47
CA ILE A 3 -4.02 -48.74 -16.77
C ILE A 3 -2.76 -48.09 -16.11
N LEU A 4 -2.87 -47.83 -14.79
CA LEU A 4 -2.00 -48.12 -13.62
C LEU A 4 -0.44 -48.25 -13.74
N PRO A 5 0.36 -48.26 -12.64
CA PRO A 5 0.19 -47.79 -11.23
C PRO A 5 1.49 -47.21 -10.55
N GLU A 6 1.39 -46.99 -9.22
CA GLU A 6 2.44 -47.05 -8.16
C GLU A 6 3.40 -45.85 -8.00
N ASP A 7 3.82 -45.40 -6.81
CA ASP A 7 3.67 -45.90 -5.43
C ASP A 7 3.91 -44.75 -4.44
N GLY A 8 3.40 -44.89 -3.21
CA GLY A 8 3.60 -43.93 -2.12
C GLY A 8 4.79 -44.27 -1.21
N SER A 9 5.30 -43.28 -0.48
CA SER A 9 5.84 -43.47 0.88
C SER A 9 6.14 -42.12 1.54
N ASP A 10 5.37 -41.82 2.58
CA ASP A 10 5.76 -40.98 3.70
C ASP A 10 6.88 -41.65 4.50
N GLN A 11 7.83 -40.88 5.03
CA GLN A 11 8.25 -41.03 6.43
C GLN A 11 9.12 -39.85 6.93
N ASP A 12 8.64 -39.26 8.01
CA ASP A 12 9.33 -38.40 8.97
C ASP A 12 10.59 -39.05 9.58
N ILE A 13 11.66 -38.26 9.81
CA ILE A 13 12.59 -38.48 10.93
C ILE A 13 12.99 -37.14 11.58
N LYS A 14 12.85 -37.13 12.91
CA LYS A 14 13.06 -36.07 13.89
C LYS A 14 14.53 -35.75 14.20
N GLU A 15 14.75 -34.53 14.67
CA GLU A 15 15.82 -34.10 15.58
C GLU A 15 16.00 -35.02 16.80
N VAL A 16 17.25 -35.25 17.23
CA VAL A 16 17.68 -35.18 18.66
C VAL A 16 19.14 -34.71 18.73
N LYS A 17 19.38 -33.85 19.73
CA LYS A 17 20.60 -33.16 20.17
C LYS A 17 21.52 -34.03 21.04
N GLU A 18 22.83 -33.73 21.00
CA GLU A 18 23.80 -33.68 22.13
C GLU A 18 25.14 -33.19 21.53
N GLY A 19 25.97 -32.30 22.09
CA GLY A 19 26.04 -31.67 23.41
C GLY A 19 27.36 -31.98 24.12
N LYS A 20 28.41 -31.15 23.90
CA LYS A 20 29.58 -30.78 24.77
C LYS A 20 30.88 -30.62 23.97
N GLU A 21 31.43 -29.41 23.82
CA GLU A 21 32.32 -28.67 24.75
C GLU A 21 33.75 -29.25 24.76
N VAL A 22 34.75 -28.56 24.18
CA VAL A 22 35.81 -27.77 24.87
C VAL A 22 36.62 -27.06 23.74
N LYS A 23 36.67 -25.71 23.67
CA LYS A 23 37.74 -24.80 24.15
C LYS A 23 39.18 -25.29 23.82
N VAL A 24 40.17 -24.52 23.39
CA VAL A 24 40.38 -23.14 22.95
C VAL A 24 41.90 -23.05 22.69
N LYS A 25 42.31 -22.23 21.71
CA LYS A 25 43.62 -21.55 21.56
C LYS A 25 44.86 -22.40 21.20
N GLU A 26 45.61 -22.09 20.13
CA GLU A 26 46.34 -20.85 19.75
C GLU A 26 47.85 -21.11 19.96
N ILE A 27 48.65 -20.82 18.94
CA ILE A 27 49.91 -20.05 18.98
C ILE A 27 50.82 -20.48 17.81
N LYS A 28 50.94 -19.51 16.88
CA LYS A 28 52.14 -18.88 16.31
C LYS A 28 53.33 -19.75 15.89
N GLU A 29 53.85 -19.67 14.66
CA GLU A 29 54.40 -18.55 13.86
C GLU A 29 55.94 -18.59 13.90
N VAL A 30 56.53 -18.24 12.74
CA VAL A 30 57.83 -17.57 12.56
C VAL A 30 59.10 -18.42 12.30
N LYS A 31 59.59 -18.25 11.05
CA LYS A 31 60.95 -17.90 10.56
C LYS A 31 62.14 -18.78 11.00
N GLU A 32 63.30 -18.80 10.36
CA GLU A 32 63.92 -18.23 9.16
C GLU A 32 65.14 -19.16 8.97
N ASP A 33 65.68 -19.30 7.77
CA ASP A 33 67.04 -18.82 7.51
C ASP A 33 67.54 -19.25 6.14
N ASN A 34 68.41 -18.39 5.68
CA ASN A 34 68.80 -18.09 4.33
C ASN A 34 70.21 -18.64 4.07
N GLU A 35 70.65 -18.55 2.81
CA GLU A 35 72.06 -18.48 2.38
C GLU A 35 72.94 -19.76 2.44
N VAL A 36 73.96 -19.99 1.60
CA VAL A 36 74.55 -19.39 0.39
C VAL A 36 75.60 -20.40 -0.12
N GLY A 37 75.93 -20.35 -1.41
CA GLY A 37 77.31 -20.62 -1.89
C GLY A 37 77.55 -22.04 -2.42
N GLU A 38 77.45 -22.32 -3.72
CA GLU A 38 78.30 -21.89 -4.85
C GLU A 38 79.46 -22.86 -5.17
N ALA A 39 79.56 -23.13 -6.48
CA ALA A 39 80.33 -24.16 -7.16
C ALA A 39 81.85 -23.85 -7.19
N ARG A 40 82.77 -24.81 -7.44
CA ARG A 40 83.03 -25.42 -8.76
C ARG A 40 84.13 -26.51 -8.70
N LYS A 41 83.91 -27.55 -9.51
CA LYS A 41 84.84 -28.39 -10.33
C LYS A 41 86.04 -29.11 -9.67
N PRO A 42 86.27 -30.38 -10.07
CA PRO A 42 87.62 -30.88 -10.27
C PRO A 42 87.91 -31.19 -11.75
N ALA A 43 89.16 -30.89 -12.13
CA ALA A 43 89.78 -31.27 -13.38
C ALA A 43 90.63 -32.54 -13.20
N ARG A 44 90.64 -33.35 -14.27
CA ARG A 44 91.72 -34.23 -14.74
C ARG A 44 92.11 -35.51 -13.96
N ARG A 45 91.94 -36.61 -14.71
CA ARG A 45 92.92 -37.67 -15.06
C ARG A 45 93.23 -38.73 -13.99
N LYS A 46 92.85 -39.98 -14.32
CA LYS A 46 93.63 -41.18 -14.01
C LYS A 46 94.33 -41.68 -15.28
N HIS A 47 95.66 -41.59 -15.25
CA HIS A 47 96.62 -42.56 -15.79
C HIS A 47 96.62 -43.79 -14.84
N GLU A 48 97.05 -45.00 -15.13
CA GLU A 48 97.84 -45.55 -16.23
C GLU A 48 97.74 -47.09 -16.18
N HIS A 49 98.16 -47.71 -17.27
CA HIS A 49 98.35 -49.14 -17.44
C HIS A 49 99.73 -49.57 -16.95
N ASP A 50 99.78 -50.83 -16.53
CA ASP A 50 100.90 -51.77 -16.65
C ASP A 50 102.08 -51.82 -15.67
N LYS A 51 102.53 -53.07 -15.57
CA LYS A 51 103.47 -53.72 -14.66
C LYS A 51 104.91 -53.27 -14.89
N SER A 52 105.70 -53.24 -13.82
CA SER A 52 107.05 -53.81 -13.82
C SER A 52 107.57 -54.05 -12.40
N GLU A 53 108.41 -55.08 -12.30
CA GLU A 53 108.99 -55.71 -11.11
C GLU A 53 110.20 -54.96 -10.52
N MET A 54 110.66 -55.51 -9.37
CA MET A 54 112.03 -55.45 -8.82
C MET A 54 112.46 -54.16 -8.08
N HIS A 55 113.20 -54.17 -6.98
CA HIS A 55 113.60 -55.20 -6.01
C HIS A 55 114.40 -54.51 -4.86
N VAL A 56 114.33 -55.09 -3.65
CA VAL A 56 115.31 -55.21 -2.52
C VAL A 56 115.99 -53.97 -1.88
N VAL A 57 116.02 -53.99 -0.54
CA VAL A 57 117.20 -53.97 0.40
C VAL A 57 116.86 -53.16 1.67
N VAL A 58 116.35 -53.81 2.72
CA VAL A 58 117.04 -54.25 3.97
C VAL A 58 117.42 -53.11 4.94
N GLY A 59 116.96 -53.25 6.20
CA GLY A 59 117.43 -52.46 7.33
C GLY A 59 116.66 -52.76 8.62
N THR A 60 117.04 -53.84 9.30
CA THR A 60 116.59 -54.29 10.64
C THR A 60 116.81 -53.26 11.75
N THR A 61 115.97 -53.27 12.79
CA THR A 61 116.39 -53.48 14.20
C THR A 61 115.19 -53.53 15.15
N ALA A 62 115.26 -54.46 16.10
CA ALA A 62 114.26 -54.75 17.11
C ALA A 62 114.62 -54.06 18.44
N VAL A 63 113.65 -53.48 19.15
CA VAL A 63 113.68 -53.30 20.62
C VAL A 63 112.24 -53.37 21.17
N ARG A 64 112.06 -54.11 22.27
CA ARG A 64 110.81 -54.41 23.00
C ARG A 64 110.80 -53.60 24.34
N PRO A 65 109.79 -53.71 25.24
CA PRO A 65 108.69 -52.74 25.47
C PRO A 65 108.61 -52.13 26.90
N LYS A 66 107.82 -51.04 27.12
CA LYS A 66 107.14 -50.66 28.40
C LYS A 66 106.22 -49.41 28.25
N PRO A 67 105.25 -49.12 29.17
CA PRO A 67 103.83 -49.43 28.97
C PRO A 67 102.90 -48.22 28.71
N VAL A 68 101.82 -48.51 27.98
CA VAL A 68 100.62 -47.70 27.66
C VAL A 68 99.56 -47.90 28.74
N LYS A 69 98.84 -46.85 29.20
CA LYS A 69 97.43 -47.01 29.66
C LYS A 69 96.44 -45.86 29.40
N VAL A 70 96.84 -44.64 29.03
CA VAL A 70 95.87 -43.53 28.84
C VAL A 70 95.57 -43.21 27.37
N GLU A 71 96.58 -43.21 26.48
CA GLU A 71 96.35 -42.92 25.05
C GLU A 71 95.67 -44.06 24.29
N GLY A 72 95.95 -45.32 24.65
CA GLY A 72 95.39 -46.48 23.96
C GLY A 72 93.85 -46.57 24.02
N LYS A 73 93.20 -45.97 25.04
CA LYS A 73 91.73 -45.93 25.12
C LYS A 73 91.13 -44.88 24.18
N LYS A 74 91.77 -43.71 24.02
CA LYS A 74 91.32 -42.65 23.10
C LYS A 74 91.53 -43.04 21.65
N LEU A 75 92.65 -43.68 21.33
CA LEU A 75 92.91 -44.22 19.99
C LEU A 75 91.94 -45.36 19.63
N ARG A 76 91.64 -46.28 20.55
CA ARG A 76 90.64 -47.33 20.31
C ARG A 76 89.24 -46.76 20.07
N LYS A 77 88.86 -45.69 20.78
CA LYS A 77 87.57 -45.02 20.57
C LYS A 77 87.48 -44.37 19.19
N LYS A 78 88.50 -43.61 18.77
CA LYS A 78 88.55 -43.00 17.43
C LYS A 78 88.54 -44.05 16.31
N LEU A 79 89.20 -45.19 16.52
CA LEU A 79 89.22 -46.28 15.56
C LEU A 79 87.81 -46.90 15.39
N LEU A 80 87.07 -47.04 16.49
CA LEU A 80 85.68 -47.49 16.49
C LEU A 80 84.74 -46.48 15.81
N GLU A 81 84.93 -45.19 16.07
CA GLU A 81 84.17 -44.10 15.41
C GLU A 81 84.44 -44.09 13.90
N PHE A 82 85.70 -44.21 13.46
CA PHE A 82 86.03 -44.31 12.04
C PHE A 82 85.50 -45.60 11.39
N GLU A 83 85.51 -46.72 12.10
CA GLU A 83 84.98 -47.98 11.58
C GLU A 83 83.45 -47.91 11.42
N GLN A 84 82.76 -47.25 12.35
CA GLN A 84 81.33 -46.98 12.26
C GLN A 84 81.00 -45.97 11.15
N GLU A 85 81.79 -44.92 10.99
CA GLU A 85 81.64 -43.95 9.90
C GLU A 85 81.86 -44.62 8.54
N ASN A 86 82.88 -45.47 8.43
CA ASN A 86 83.20 -46.20 7.19
C ASN A 86 82.11 -47.23 6.84
N GLN A 87 81.51 -47.89 7.85
CA GLN A 87 80.32 -48.74 7.64
C GLN A 87 79.10 -47.93 7.16
N THR A 88 78.91 -46.74 7.73
CA THR A 88 77.80 -45.85 7.34
C THR A 88 77.98 -45.35 5.91
N LEU A 89 79.18 -44.91 5.54
CA LEU A 89 79.53 -44.49 4.19
C LEU A 89 79.39 -45.63 3.18
N ALA A 90 79.86 -46.85 3.52
CA ALA A 90 79.69 -48.02 2.65
C ALA A 90 78.21 -48.31 2.38
N LYS A 91 77.35 -48.21 3.41
CA LYS A 91 75.90 -48.37 3.27
C LYS A 91 75.27 -47.28 2.38
N THR A 92 75.65 -46.02 2.57
CA THR A 92 75.15 -44.92 1.73
C THR A 92 75.57 -45.09 0.26
N ILE A 93 76.79 -45.56 0.01
CA ILE A 93 77.27 -45.85 -1.35
C ILE A 93 76.46 -46.99 -1.97
N THR A 94 76.15 -48.06 -1.23
CA THR A 94 75.30 -49.14 -1.75
C THR A 94 73.90 -48.67 -2.09
N ASP A 95 73.30 -47.83 -1.24
CA ASP A 95 71.95 -47.30 -1.46
C ASP A 95 71.91 -46.40 -2.70
N LYS A 96 72.91 -45.51 -2.86
CA LYS A 96 73.03 -44.64 -4.03
C LYS A 96 73.30 -45.41 -5.33
N ASN A 97 74.06 -46.49 -5.28
CA ASN A 97 74.27 -47.36 -6.44
C ASN A 97 72.99 -48.08 -6.87
N GLN A 98 72.13 -48.47 -5.92
CA GLN A 98 70.81 -49.04 -6.24
C GLN A 98 69.89 -48.00 -6.90
N GLU A 99 69.89 -46.76 -6.40
CA GLU A 99 69.16 -45.64 -6.99
C GLU A 99 69.60 -45.36 -8.43
N ILE A 100 70.91 -45.30 -8.68
CA ILE A 100 71.48 -45.14 -10.03
C ILE A 100 71.05 -46.28 -10.95
N SER A 101 71.06 -47.53 -10.48
CA SER A 101 70.59 -48.68 -11.27
C SER A 101 69.08 -48.66 -11.53
N ALA A 102 68.27 -48.05 -10.67
CA ALA A 102 66.84 -47.86 -10.92
C ALA A 102 66.60 -46.76 -11.96
N LEU A 103 67.31 -45.63 -11.85
CA LEU A 103 67.21 -44.53 -12.81
C LEU A 103 67.68 -44.94 -14.21
N LYS A 104 68.77 -45.72 -14.32
CA LYS A 104 69.22 -46.26 -15.62
C LYS A 104 68.14 -47.11 -16.29
N ARG A 105 67.49 -48.02 -15.55
CA ARG A 105 66.37 -48.82 -16.07
C ARG A 105 65.19 -47.97 -16.54
N SER A 106 64.89 -46.87 -15.85
CA SER A 106 63.82 -45.95 -16.27
C SER A 106 64.15 -45.21 -17.56
N VAL A 107 65.41 -44.79 -17.73
CA VAL A 107 65.88 -44.14 -18.96
C VAL A 107 65.84 -45.12 -20.12
N ASP A 108 66.31 -46.34 -19.93
CA ASP A 108 66.30 -47.38 -20.98
C ASP A 108 64.87 -47.71 -21.43
N SER A 109 63.91 -47.80 -20.48
CA SER A 109 62.49 -47.99 -20.79
C SER A 109 61.88 -46.82 -21.57
N LEU A 110 62.21 -45.57 -21.21
CA LEU A 110 61.73 -44.40 -21.94
C LEU A 110 62.29 -44.35 -23.37
N ASN A 111 63.54 -44.80 -23.52
CA ASN A 111 64.22 -44.84 -24.81
C ASN A 111 63.64 -45.95 -25.71
N GLU A 112 63.24 -47.11 -25.16
CA GLU A 112 62.48 -48.12 -25.91
C GLU A 112 61.13 -47.58 -26.39
N VAL A 113 60.39 -46.87 -25.55
CA VAL A 113 59.11 -46.26 -25.95
C VAL A 113 59.32 -45.24 -27.07
N LEU A 114 60.32 -44.36 -26.94
CA LEU A 114 60.63 -43.34 -27.94
C LEU A 114 61.06 -43.96 -29.29
N ASN A 115 61.78 -45.07 -29.26
CA ASN A 115 62.20 -45.80 -30.47
C ASN A 115 61.10 -46.70 -31.05
N SER A 116 60.03 -46.98 -30.30
CA SER A 116 58.88 -47.78 -30.75
C SER A 116 57.80 -46.99 -31.50
N VAL A 117 57.86 -45.64 -31.50
CA VAL A 117 56.91 -44.77 -32.20
C VAL A 117 57.38 -44.55 -33.66
N PRO A 118 56.63 -45.01 -34.67
CA PRO A 118 56.99 -44.79 -36.07
C PRO A 118 56.92 -43.30 -36.45
N ILE A 119 57.94 -42.82 -37.16
CA ILE A 119 58.14 -41.40 -37.54
C ILE A 119 56.95 -40.80 -38.34
N ASP A 120 56.11 -41.64 -38.95
CA ASP A 120 54.96 -41.20 -39.74
C ASP A 120 53.84 -40.58 -38.90
N GLU A 121 53.64 -40.99 -37.64
CA GLU A 121 52.61 -40.42 -36.76
C GLU A 121 52.98 -39.01 -36.25
N LEU A 122 54.28 -38.65 -36.20
CA LEU A 122 54.71 -37.29 -35.85
C LEU A 122 54.39 -36.26 -36.95
N ARG A 123 54.25 -36.69 -38.22
CA ARG A 123 53.92 -35.79 -39.34
C ARG A 123 52.44 -35.40 -39.38
N CYS A 124 51.55 -36.22 -38.84
CA CYS A 124 50.10 -36.00 -38.81
C CYS A 124 49.70 -34.81 -37.92
N ASN A 125 50.48 -34.49 -36.89
CA ASN A 125 50.23 -33.38 -35.97
C ASN A 125 50.34 -31.99 -36.65
N SER A 126 51.15 -31.87 -37.70
CA SER A 126 51.26 -30.63 -38.48
C SER A 126 49.98 -30.33 -39.29
N SER A 127 49.23 -31.36 -39.70
CA SER A 127 47.98 -31.21 -40.46
C SER A 127 46.82 -30.75 -39.58
N ILE A 128 46.77 -31.27 -38.35
CA ILE A 128 45.77 -30.91 -37.34
C ILE A 128 46.00 -29.47 -36.86
N ALA A 129 47.26 -29.10 -36.58
CA ALA A 129 47.62 -27.73 -36.22
C ALA A 129 47.31 -26.74 -37.35
N GLY A 130 47.62 -27.08 -38.60
CA GLY A 130 47.29 -26.25 -39.77
C GLY A 130 45.79 -26.01 -39.92
N SER A 131 44.98 -27.04 -39.73
CA SER A 131 43.51 -26.94 -39.81
C SER A 131 42.93 -26.06 -38.69
N LYS A 132 43.46 -26.20 -37.46
CA LYS A 132 43.00 -25.38 -36.33
C LYS A 132 43.39 -23.91 -36.47
N ILE A 133 44.58 -23.61 -36.99
CA ILE A 133 45.02 -22.24 -37.28
C ILE A 133 44.11 -21.59 -38.34
N LEU A 134 43.70 -22.33 -39.36
CA LEU A 134 42.78 -21.88 -40.41
C LEU A 134 41.37 -21.60 -39.86
N GLU A 135 40.85 -22.50 -39.03
CA GLU A 135 39.56 -22.35 -38.36
C GLU A 135 39.55 -21.14 -37.40
N LEU A 136 40.59 -21.01 -36.56
CA LEU A 136 40.76 -19.86 -35.67
C LEU A 136 40.94 -18.56 -36.45
N SER A 137 41.64 -18.58 -37.59
CA SER A 137 41.76 -17.41 -38.47
C SER A 137 40.43 -17.00 -39.09
N LYS A 138 39.59 -17.96 -39.51
CA LYS A 138 38.23 -17.70 -40.00
C LYS A 138 37.36 -17.12 -38.89
N LYS A 139 37.41 -17.71 -37.69
CA LYS A 139 36.69 -17.22 -36.51
C LYS A 139 37.15 -15.81 -36.10
N ASN A 140 38.45 -15.52 -36.17
CA ASN A 140 38.99 -14.18 -35.89
C ASN A 140 38.49 -13.15 -36.91
N ARG A 141 38.46 -13.49 -38.20
CA ARG A 141 37.88 -12.62 -39.24
C ARG A 141 36.38 -12.38 -39.02
N GLN A 142 35.64 -13.43 -38.68
CA GLN A 142 34.21 -13.33 -38.38
C GLN A 142 33.93 -12.44 -37.15
N MET A 143 34.65 -12.66 -36.05
CA MET A 143 34.52 -11.85 -34.84
C MET A 143 34.88 -10.38 -35.09
N ARG A 144 35.86 -10.09 -35.96
CA ARG A 144 36.18 -8.71 -36.36
C ARG A 144 35.03 -8.07 -37.15
N ALA A 145 34.39 -8.82 -38.05
CA ALA A 145 33.22 -8.33 -38.78
C ALA A 145 32.02 -8.07 -37.86
N GLU A 146 31.77 -8.97 -36.89
CA GLU A 146 30.71 -8.81 -35.90
C GLU A 146 30.96 -7.64 -34.94
N LEU A 147 32.21 -7.46 -34.48
CA LEU A 147 32.63 -6.32 -33.67
C LEU A 147 32.40 -5.01 -34.42
N GLU A 148 32.78 -4.94 -35.70
CA GLU A 148 32.56 -3.75 -36.53
C GLU A 148 31.06 -3.49 -36.75
N GLN A 149 30.25 -4.55 -36.93
CA GLN A 149 28.80 -4.43 -37.03
C GLN A 149 28.15 -3.94 -35.72
N LEU A 150 28.64 -4.42 -34.57
CA LEU A 150 28.19 -3.98 -33.25
C LEU A 150 28.61 -2.54 -32.98
N LYS A 151 29.84 -2.14 -33.28
CA LYS A 151 30.30 -0.75 -33.22
C LYS A 151 29.41 0.18 -34.04
N ASN A 152 29.05 -0.23 -35.25
CA ASN A 152 28.13 0.54 -36.09
C ASN A 152 26.71 0.62 -35.51
N ARG A 153 26.21 -0.42 -34.83
CA ARG A 153 24.91 -0.35 -34.13
C ARG A 153 24.97 0.54 -32.90
N VAL A 154 26.04 0.44 -32.09
CA VAL A 154 26.27 1.26 -30.91
C VAL A 154 26.38 2.72 -31.32
N SER A 155 27.22 3.05 -32.31
CA SER A 155 27.33 4.41 -32.85
C SER A 155 26.00 4.98 -33.35
N LYS A 156 25.16 4.18 -34.01
CA LYS A 156 23.79 4.61 -34.41
C LYS A 156 22.89 4.86 -33.21
N LYS A 157 23.01 4.07 -32.14
CA LYS A 157 22.26 4.24 -30.90
C LYS A 157 22.76 5.45 -30.12
N ASP A 158 24.06 5.70 -30.08
CA ASP A 158 24.66 6.89 -29.48
C ASP A 158 24.19 8.17 -30.19
N LEU A 159 24.16 8.18 -31.53
CA LEU A 159 23.58 9.28 -32.30
C LEU A 159 22.08 9.47 -32.03
N GLN A 160 21.35 8.37 -31.80
CA GLN A 160 19.93 8.43 -31.44
C GLN A 160 19.74 8.99 -30.01
N ILE A 161 20.60 8.60 -29.07
CA ILE A 161 20.64 9.15 -27.71
C ILE A 161 20.97 10.63 -27.75
N GLU A 162 22.02 11.04 -28.48
CA GLU A 162 22.42 12.45 -28.62
C GLU A 162 21.28 13.29 -29.22
N LYS A 163 20.54 12.74 -30.18
CA LYS A 163 19.35 13.39 -30.74
C LYS A 163 18.24 13.53 -29.69
N LEU A 164 17.94 12.48 -28.93
CA LEU A 164 16.94 12.52 -27.86
C LEU A 164 17.35 13.45 -26.73
N GLU A 165 18.63 13.50 -26.36
CA GLU A 165 19.17 14.45 -25.37
C GLU A 165 19.08 15.89 -25.87
N LYS A 166 19.35 16.15 -27.16
CA LYS A 166 19.11 17.46 -27.78
C LYS A 166 17.63 17.84 -27.79
N GLU A 167 16.74 16.91 -28.10
CA GLU A 167 15.29 17.12 -28.06
C GLU A 167 14.81 17.37 -26.62
N LEU A 168 15.33 16.64 -25.64
CA LEU A 168 15.02 16.78 -24.21
C LEU A 168 15.52 18.12 -23.69
N LYS A 169 16.74 18.53 -24.04
CA LYS A 169 17.28 19.85 -23.71
C LYS A 169 16.48 20.99 -24.35
N THR A 170 16.07 20.83 -25.61
CA THR A 170 15.20 21.81 -26.29
C THR A 170 13.82 21.84 -25.64
N ASN A 171 13.32 20.70 -25.14
CA ASN A 171 12.05 20.61 -24.41
C ASN A 171 12.15 21.19 -22.99
N GLU A 172 13.29 21.02 -22.31
CA GLU A 172 13.62 21.68 -21.05
C GLU A 172 13.75 23.19 -21.22
N GLU A 173 14.35 23.67 -22.32
CA GLU A 173 14.38 25.10 -22.65
C GLU A 173 12.97 25.63 -22.95
N LYS A 174 12.12 24.87 -23.66
CA LYS A 174 10.69 25.21 -23.83
C LYS A 174 9.91 25.19 -22.52
N LEU A 175 10.21 24.26 -21.60
CA LEU A 175 9.63 24.17 -20.25
C LEU A 175 10.17 25.26 -19.32
N SER A 176 11.39 25.73 -19.52
CA SER A 176 12.02 26.83 -18.78
C SER A 176 11.49 28.19 -19.25
N VAL A 177 11.29 28.36 -20.56
CA VAL A 177 10.61 29.54 -21.12
C VAL A 177 9.13 29.54 -20.73
N ASN A 178 8.46 28.39 -20.69
CA ASN A 178 7.13 28.26 -20.07
C ASN A 178 7.17 28.46 -18.55
N GLY A 179 8.26 28.10 -17.87
CA GLY A 179 8.45 28.23 -16.42
C GLY A 179 8.68 29.68 -15.97
N GLU A 180 9.33 30.50 -16.80
CA GLU A 180 9.41 31.95 -16.60
C GLU A 180 8.14 32.68 -17.02
N LEU A 181 7.40 32.18 -18.03
CA LEU A 181 6.03 32.66 -18.30
C LEU A 181 5.03 32.28 -17.21
N LEU A 182 5.21 31.14 -16.52
CA LEU A 182 4.35 30.68 -15.43
C LEU A 182 4.61 31.36 -14.08
N LYS A 183 5.73 32.09 -13.94
CA LYS A 183 5.92 33.05 -12.84
C LYS A 183 5.21 34.39 -13.09
N LYS A 184 4.58 34.58 -14.24
CA LYS A 184 3.73 35.73 -14.55
C LYS A 184 2.47 35.30 -15.30
N GLY A 185 1.54 34.73 -14.55
CA GLY A 185 0.10 34.75 -14.84
C GLY A 185 -0.37 34.02 -16.10
N SER A 186 -0.90 32.80 -15.91
CA SER A 186 -2.01 32.32 -16.75
C SER A 186 -2.76 31.18 -16.06
N ALA A 187 -2.10 30.09 -15.64
CA ALA A 187 -2.82 28.92 -15.11
C ALA A 187 -3.38 29.13 -13.69
N SER A 188 -2.62 29.77 -12.79
CA SER A 188 -3.11 30.06 -11.43
C SER A 188 -4.14 31.19 -11.43
N ASP A 189 -3.97 32.18 -12.31
CA ASP A 189 -4.90 33.31 -12.45
C ASP A 189 -6.19 32.90 -13.18
N GLU A 190 -6.13 32.03 -14.19
CA GLU A 190 -7.34 31.44 -14.79
C GLU A 190 -8.09 30.54 -13.81
N LEU A 191 -7.37 29.75 -13.01
CA LEU A 191 -8.01 28.92 -11.99
C LEU A 191 -8.64 29.79 -10.90
N HIS A 192 -7.96 30.85 -10.44
CA HIS A 192 -8.53 31.82 -9.49
C HIS A 192 -9.68 32.62 -10.11
N ALA A 193 -9.59 33.06 -11.35
CA ALA A 193 -10.69 33.73 -12.05
C ALA A 193 -11.88 32.79 -12.24
N LYS A 194 -11.65 31.51 -12.51
CA LYS A 194 -12.71 30.49 -12.64
C LYS A 194 -13.35 30.17 -11.28
N ILE A 195 -12.57 30.10 -10.22
CA ILE A 195 -13.07 29.97 -8.85
C ILE A 195 -13.92 31.18 -8.46
N ASN A 196 -13.43 32.40 -8.72
CA ASN A 196 -14.17 33.63 -8.43
C ASN A 196 -15.44 33.74 -9.27
N SER A 197 -15.40 33.38 -10.56
CA SER A 197 -16.57 33.31 -11.43
C SER A 197 -17.60 32.29 -10.95
N MET A 198 -17.15 31.12 -10.48
CA MET A 198 -18.04 30.12 -9.88
C MET A 198 -18.64 30.59 -8.56
N GLN A 199 -17.86 31.25 -7.70
CA GLN A 199 -18.35 31.82 -6.44
C GLN A 199 -19.40 32.91 -6.70
N GLN A 200 -19.17 33.77 -7.68
CA GLN A 200 -20.14 34.80 -8.07
C GLN A 200 -21.42 34.20 -8.64
N LYS A 201 -21.34 33.18 -9.52
CA LYS A 201 -22.51 32.44 -10.00
C LYS A 201 -23.27 31.73 -8.88
N LEU A 202 -22.56 31.20 -7.88
CA LEU A 202 -23.18 30.61 -6.69
C LEU A 202 -23.93 31.67 -5.87
N PHE A 203 -23.34 32.85 -5.68
CA PHE A 203 -23.97 33.95 -4.96
C PHE A 203 -25.22 34.47 -5.70
N GLU A 204 -25.13 34.65 -7.01
CA GLU A 204 -26.26 35.02 -7.87
C GLU A 204 -27.38 33.97 -7.83
N THR A 205 -27.03 32.68 -7.86
CA THR A 205 -28.00 31.58 -7.76
C THR A 205 -28.67 31.55 -6.38
N ARG A 206 -27.90 31.80 -5.31
CA ARG A 206 -28.43 31.88 -3.94
C ARG A 206 -29.39 33.06 -3.78
N ASN A 207 -29.05 34.22 -4.35
CA ASN A 207 -29.91 35.40 -4.35
C ASN A 207 -31.18 35.16 -5.16
N LYS A 208 -31.07 34.54 -6.35
CA LYS A 208 -32.23 34.18 -7.17
C LYS A 208 -33.15 33.16 -6.50
N ASN A 209 -32.59 32.19 -5.76
CA ASN A 209 -33.37 31.26 -4.96
C ASN A 209 -34.11 31.98 -3.82
N THR A 210 -33.45 32.92 -3.16
CA THR A 210 -34.07 33.76 -2.12
C THR A 210 -35.21 34.62 -2.70
N GLU A 211 -34.99 35.22 -3.87
CA GLU A 211 -36.01 35.98 -4.60
C GLU A 211 -37.20 35.10 -4.98
N LEU A 212 -36.97 33.90 -5.53
CA LEU A 212 -38.03 32.95 -5.84
C LEU A 212 -38.78 32.49 -4.59
N GLN A 213 -38.11 32.31 -3.45
CA GLN A 213 -38.78 32.02 -2.18
C GLN A 213 -39.66 33.18 -1.72
N ASN A 214 -39.22 34.43 -1.91
CA ASN A 214 -40.01 35.61 -1.58
C ASN A 214 -41.22 35.74 -2.51
N GLN A 215 -41.05 35.52 -3.82
CA GLN A 215 -42.14 35.48 -4.79
C GLN A 215 -43.13 34.36 -4.48
N LEU A 216 -42.66 33.18 -4.08
CA LEU A 216 -43.51 32.07 -3.65
C LEU A 216 -44.32 32.45 -2.39
N LYS A 217 -43.69 33.10 -1.40
CA LYS A 217 -44.39 33.62 -0.22
C LYS A 217 -45.42 34.68 -0.59
N LEU A 218 -45.11 35.56 -1.54
CA LEU A 218 -46.04 36.58 -2.02
C LEU A 218 -47.22 35.93 -2.76
N ALA A 219 -46.96 34.97 -3.64
CA ALA A 219 -48.00 34.20 -4.32
C ALA A 219 -48.90 33.45 -3.32
N HIS A 220 -48.31 32.85 -2.27
CA HIS A 220 -49.07 32.26 -1.17
C HIS A 220 -49.97 33.29 -0.46
N LYS A 221 -49.46 34.51 -0.19
CA LYS A 221 -50.27 35.58 0.41
C LYS A 221 -51.41 36.04 -0.51
N CYS A 222 -51.16 36.21 -1.82
CA CYS A 222 -52.19 36.57 -2.79
C CYS A 222 -53.29 35.49 -2.85
N LEU A 223 -52.90 34.22 -2.97
CA LEU A 223 -53.83 33.09 -2.94
C LEU A 223 -54.61 33.04 -1.62
N GLN A 224 -53.98 33.37 -0.49
CA GLN A 224 -54.64 33.39 0.81
C GLN A 224 -55.68 34.52 0.89
N HIS A 225 -55.41 35.67 0.28
CA HIS A 225 -56.38 36.75 0.14
C HIS A 225 -57.55 36.39 -0.78
N GLU A 226 -57.32 35.64 -1.86
CA GLU A 226 -58.38 35.20 -2.79
C GLU A 226 -59.27 34.10 -2.22
N VAL A 227 -58.69 33.13 -1.50
CA VAL A 227 -59.42 31.98 -0.93
C VAL A 227 -60.01 32.30 0.46
N GLY A 228 -59.63 33.44 1.04
CA GLY A 228 -60.04 33.93 2.35
C GLY A 228 -59.04 33.57 3.46
N GLU A 229 -58.78 34.53 4.36
CA GLU A 229 -57.74 34.44 5.42
C GLU A 229 -57.84 33.20 6.33
N THR A 230 -59.02 32.56 6.37
CA THR A 230 -59.29 31.39 7.21
C THR A 230 -58.75 30.06 6.65
N VAL A 231 -58.20 30.05 5.43
CA VAL A 231 -57.73 28.82 4.77
C VAL A 231 -56.21 28.79 4.67
N ASN A 232 -55.58 27.84 5.39
CA ASN A 232 -54.13 27.66 5.36
C ASN A 232 -53.69 26.82 4.14
N ILE A 233 -53.02 27.47 3.19
CA ILE A 233 -52.58 26.87 1.92
C ILE A 233 -51.56 25.74 2.11
N ASN A 234 -50.72 25.80 3.16
CA ASN A 234 -49.75 24.73 3.44
C ASN A 234 -50.44 23.43 3.84
N ILE A 235 -51.61 23.51 4.48
CA ILE A 235 -52.43 22.33 4.84
C ILE A 235 -53.04 21.72 3.58
N LEU A 236 -53.48 22.55 2.61
CA LEU A 236 -53.99 22.08 1.33
C LEU A 236 -52.91 21.39 0.48
N ALA A 237 -51.70 21.96 0.44
CA ALA A 237 -50.56 21.41 -0.30
C ALA A 237 -50.04 20.09 0.30
N ASN A 238 -49.90 20.01 1.63
CA ASN A 238 -49.41 18.80 2.30
C ASN A 238 -50.46 17.67 2.38
N ASN A 239 -51.75 18.00 2.29
CA ASN A 239 -52.83 17.01 2.23
C ASN A 239 -53.24 16.67 0.79
N LEU A 240 -52.38 16.80 -0.22
CA LEU A 240 -52.78 16.55 -1.62
C LEU A 240 -53.41 15.16 -1.83
N ASN A 241 -53.03 14.17 -1.01
CA ASN A 241 -53.56 12.80 -1.03
C ASN A 241 -54.82 12.59 -0.15
N GLN A 242 -55.19 13.54 0.72
CA GLN A 242 -56.40 13.53 1.56
C GLN A 242 -57.36 14.68 1.25
N ALA A 243 -56.97 15.61 0.38
CA ALA A 243 -57.76 16.76 0.03
C ALA A 243 -58.87 16.30 -0.90
N ASN A 244 -60.07 16.18 -0.33
CA ASN A 244 -61.33 15.77 -0.95
C ASN A 244 -61.81 16.69 -2.10
N TRP A 245 -60.93 17.35 -2.85
CA TRP A 245 -61.28 18.16 -4.01
C TRP A 245 -62.05 17.34 -5.05
N ARG A 246 -61.68 16.07 -5.23
CA ARG A 246 -62.42 15.14 -6.10
C ARG A 246 -63.84 14.86 -5.57
N GLY A 247 -64.00 14.69 -4.25
CA GLY A 247 -65.31 14.48 -3.60
C GLY A 247 -66.18 15.74 -3.56
N ARG A 248 -65.59 16.91 -3.36
CA ARG A 248 -66.27 18.21 -3.44
C ARG A 248 -66.72 18.53 -4.85
N ALA A 249 -65.88 18.30 -5.86
CA ALA A 249 -66.27 18.47 -7.26
C ALA A 249 -67.46 17.56 -7.63
N GLN A 250 -67.47 16.34 -7.13
CA GLN A 250 -68.58 15.40 -7.35
C GLN A 250 -69.86 15.79 -6.58
N GLN A 251 -69.74 16.37 -5.38
CA GLN A 251 -70.87 16.98 -4.67
C GLN A 251 -71.42 18.20 -5.40
N ILE A 252 -70.55 19.05 -5.95
CA ILE A 252 -70.96 20.22 -6.74
C ILE A 252 -71.72 19.77 -7.99
N LEU A 253 -71.20 18.79 -8.74
CA LEU A 253 -71.89 18.22 -9.90
C LEU A 253 -73.25 17.62 -9.52
N SER A 254 -73.32 16.89 -8.40
CA SER A 254 -74.58 16.31 -7.91
C SER A 254 -75.60 17.40 -7.53
N LEU A 255 -75.16 18.48 -6.88
CA LEU A 255 -76.02 19.61 -6.54
C LEU A 255 -76.45 20.41 -7.76
N GLN A 256 -75.56 20.60 -8.75
CA GLN A 256 -75.89 21.23 -10.03
C GLN A 256 -76.94 20.41 -10.80
N GLN A 257 -76.78 19.09 -10.82
CA GLN A 257 -77.75 18.18 -11.45
C GLN A 257 -79.11 18.23 -10.74
N LYS A 258 -79.12 18.29 -9.40
CA LYS A 258 -80.36 18.50 -8.62
C LYS A 258 -80.99 19.87 -8.86
N LEU A 259 -80.19 20.93 -8.98
CA LEU A 259 -80.68 22.25 -9.36
C LEU A 259 -81.30 22.24 -10.74
N GLN A 260 -80.69 21.53 -11.70
CA GLN A 260 -81.21 21.39 -13.06
C GLN A 260 -82.51 20.57 -13.08
N GLU A 261 -82.61 19.51 -12.28
CA GLU A 261 -83.84 18.73 -12.09
C GLU A 261 -84.94 19.56 -11.42
N LEU A 262 -84.61 20.34 -10.39
CA LEU A 262 -85.56 21.24 -9.72
C LEU A 262 -86.02 22.37 -10.64
N LYS A 263 -85.12 22.95 -11.44
CA LYS A 263 -85.49 23.91 -12.48
C LYS A 263 -86.40 23.29 -13.53
N ALA A 264 -86.09 22.08 -14.01
CA ALA A 264 -86.96 21.37 -14.94
C ALA A 264 -88.34 21.08 -14.34
N ARG A 265 -88.41 20.71 -13.04
CA ARG A 265 -89.67 20.54 -12.30
C ARG A 265 -90.43 21.84 -12.12
N LEU A 266 -89.74 22.95 -11.89
CA LEU A 266 -90.35 24.27 -11.77
C LEU A 266 -90.89 24.73 -13.12
N ASP A 267 -90.15 24.54 -14.22
CA ASP A 267 -90.64 24.79 -15.59
C ASP A 267 -91.86 23.92 -15.91
N THR A 268 -91.90 22.66 -15.46
CA THR A 268 -93.11 21.82 -15.63
C THR A 268 -94.27 22.31 -14.78
N TYR A 269 -93.99 22.87 -13.60
CA TYR A 269 -95.00 23.43 -12.70
C TYR A 269 -95.53 24.79 -13.20
N GLU A 270 -94.67 25.66 -13.75
CA GLU A 270 -95.05 26.92 -14.41
C GLU A 270 -95.77 26.69 -15.74
N ASN A 271 -95.32 25.71 -16.55
CA ASN A 271 -96.03 25.31 -17.76
C ASN A 271 -97.37 24.62 -17.45
N GLY A 272 -97.48 23.95 -16.30
CA GLY A 272 -98.77 23.46 -15.78
C GLY A 272 -99.66 24.56 -15.18
N TYR A 273 -99.09 25.71 -14.83
CA TYR A 273 -99.81 26.89 -14.35
C TYR A 273 -100.50 27.66 -15.48
N SER A 274 -100.04 27.51 -16.73
CA SER A 274 -100.71 28.10 -17.90
C SER A 274 -102.05 27.42 -18.24
N ASP A 275 -102.32 26.22 -17.70
CA ASP A 275 -103.58 25.48 -17.90
C ASP A 275 -104.57 25.64 -16.72
N ARG A 276 -104.26 26.53 -15.75
CA ARG A 276 -105.11 26.77 -14.58
C ARG A 276 -105.37 28.26 -14.34
N ALA A 277 -105.73 28.96 -15.42
CA ALA A 277 -106.06 30.38 -15.44
C ALA A 277 -107.51 30.72 -15.01
N ASP A 278 -108.21 29.83 -14.30
CA ASP A 278 -109.55 30.09 -13.77
C ASP A 278 -109.56 29.98 -12.24
N TYR A 279 -109.02 31.00 -11.56
CA TYR A 279 -109.59 31.64 -10.36
C TYR A 279 -108.55 32.60 -9.76
N MET A 280 -108.73 33.90 -10.02
CA MET A 280 -108.14 35.00 -9.23
C MET A 280 -108.78 35.06 -7.84
N PRO A 281 -108.02 35.59 -6.85
CA PRO A 281 -108.23 36.98 -6.39
C PRO A 281 -106.90 37.74 -6.31
N ILE A 282 -106.68 38.84 -7.04
CA ILE A 282 -107.00 40.27 -6.80
C ILE A 282 -106.61 40.81 -5.41
N PRO A 283 -105.96 41.99 -5.34
CA PRO A 283 -104.87 42.30 -4.42
C PRO A 283 -105.17 43.45 -3.45
N LEU A 284 -104.44 43.50 -2.34
CA LEU A 284 -104.20 44.69 -1.50
C LEU A 284 -102.70 44.66 -1.17
N GLY A 285 -101.86 45.48 -1.81
CA GLY A 285 -101.62 46.88 -1.44
C GLY A 285 -100.60 46.91 -0.30
N SER A 286 -99.30 46.80 -0.56
CA SER A 286 -98.38 47.91 -0.88
C SER A 286 -98.26 48.95 0.24
N GLU A 287 -97.19 48.85 1.05
CA GLU A 287 -96.20 49.93 1.14
C GLU A 287 -94.80 49.31 1.26
N LEU A 288 -93.94 49.68 0.31
CA LEU A 288 -92.50 49.52 0.34
C LEU A 288 -91.91 50.60 1.27
N ASP A 289 -90.88 50.29 2.05
CA ASP A 289 -89.51 50.62 1.66
C ASP A 289 -88.45 50.07 2.65
N LEU A 290 -87.24 49.89 2.10
CA LEU A 290 -85.92 49.80 2.73
C LEU A 290 -85.43 48.47 3.34
N GLY A 291 -84.69 47.74 2.50
CA GLY A 291 -83.24 47.71 2.70
C GLY A 291 -82.65 46.51 3.45
N SER A 292 -82.18 45.55 2.66
CA SER A 292 -80.87 44.88 2.76
C SER A 292 -80.30 44.58 4.15
N THR A 293 -80.13 43.29 4.46
CA THR A 293 -78.82 42.60 4.53
C THR A 293 -78.82 41.44 5.52
N SER A 294 -78.21 40.35 5.05
CA SER A 294 -77.28 39.50 5.81
C SER A 294 -77.82 38.52 6.87
N ASN A 295 -77.56 37.25 6.54
CA ASN A 295 -76.69 36.34 7.28
C ASN A 295 -77.28 35.11 7.97
N SER A 296 -76.53 34.03 7.69
CA SER A 296 -76.17 32.92 8.57
C SER A 296 -77.15 31.77 8.66
N ILE A 297 -76.62 30.55 8.51
CA ILE A 297 -76.61 29.55 9.58
C ILE A 297 -75.58 28.46 9.21
N LYS A 298 -74.57 28.28 10.06
CA LYS A 298 -73.94 26.98 10.31
C LYS A 298 -74.12 26.63 11.79
N LEU A 299 -74.53 25.38 11.99
CA LEU A 299 -74.78 24.70 13.26
C LEU A 299 -73.46 24.46 14.03
N THR A 300 -73.43 24.49 15.36
CA THR A 300 -73.69 23.39 16.34
C THR A 300 -72.97 23.77 17.67
N PRO A 301 -72.96 23.00 18.78
CA PRO A 301 -73.90 22.03 19.39
C PRO A 301 -74.05 22.24 20.94
N ARG A 302 -74.88 21.41 21.62
CA ARG A 302 -74.51 20.51 22.75
C ARG A 302 -75.62 20.33 23.83
N SER A 303 -75.78 19.05 24.22
CA SER A 303 -76.16 18.50 25.55
C SER A 303 -77.58 18.55 26.13
N VAL A 304 -78.19 17.35 26.18
CA VAL A 304 -78.82 16.62 27.31
C VAL A 304 -78.91 17.28 28.71
N LYS A 305 -80.14 17.33 29.27
CA LYS A 305 -80.64 16.80 30.58
C LYS A 305 -82.10 17.24 30.76
N LEU A 306 -83.10 16.35 30.96
CA LEU A 306 -83.54 15.60 32.15
C LEU A 306 -84.40 16.42 33.16
N MET A 307 -85.66 15.95 33.33
CA MET A 307 -86.64 16.08 34.44
C MET A 307 -87.20 17.46 34.89
N ASN A 308 -88.53 17.65 34.76
CA ASN A 308 -89.50 17.54 35.86
C ASN A 308 -90.95 17.88 35.41
N SER A 309 -91.87 17.02 35.85
CA SER A 309 -93.35 17.10 35.92
C SER A 309 -93.96 18.38 36.55
N PRO A 310 -95.27 18.47 36.83
CA PRO A 310 -96.48 18.10 36.06
C PRO A 310 -97.61 19.17 36.13
N GLY A 311 -98.68 18.97 35.36
CA GLY A 311 -100.00 19.56 35.61
C GLY A 311 -100.90 19.35 34.39
N ARG A 312 -101.70 18.25 34.35
CA ARG A 312 -103.16 18.24 34.61
C ARG A 312 -103.90 19.17 33.62
N HIS A 313 -104.90 18.75 32.85
CA HIS A 313 -106.05 17.88 33.13
C HIS A 313 -106.48 17.18 31.80
N SER A 314 -106.46 15.84 31.69
CA SER A 314 -107.60 14.91 31.83
C SER A 314 -108.84 15.26 30.97
N SER A 315 -109.16 14.52 29.90
CA SER A 315 -109.91 13.24 29.87
C SER A 315 -111.37 13.42 30.33
N SER A 316 -112.42 12.84 29.79
CA SER A 316 -112.67 11.75 28.86
C SER A 316 -114.19 11.68 28.66
N VAL A 317 -114.60 11.01 27.58
CA VAL A 317 -115.86 10.26 27.42
C VAL A 317 -116.71 10.00 28.69
N SER A 318 -118.03 10.26 28.60
CA SER A 318 -119.09 9.24 28.77
C SER A 318 -120.49 9.84 28.81
N LEU A 319 -121.36 9.24 27.98
CA LEU A 319 -122.74 8.78 28.24
C LEU A 319 -123.60 9.51 29.28
N GLY A 320 -124.82 9.91 28.87
CA GLY A 320 -125.95 9.98 29.79
C GLY A 320 -127.12 10.89 29.38
N ALA A 321 -128.12 10.29 28.72
CA ALA A 321 -129.57 10.40 28.96
C ALA A 321 -130.33 11.75 28.91
N GLY A 322 -131.40 11.73 28.09
CA GLY A 322 -132.72 12.37 28.31
C GLY A 322 -132.82 13.86 27.94
N ASP A 323 -133.90 14.41 27.39
CA ASP A 323 -135.22 13.93 26.96
C ASP A 323 -135.87 15.12 26.20
N GLY A 324 -136.86 14.86 25.34
CA GLY A 324 -137.89 15.88 25.01
C GLY A 324 -137.98 16.41 23.57
N GLY A 325 -138.95 15.83 22.83
CA GLY A 325 -139.71 16.49 21.75
C GLY A 325 -139.15 16.27 20.34
N GLY A 326 -139.79 15.58 19.40
CA GLY A 326 -141.22 15.39 19.20
C GLY A 326 -141.55 15.81 17.76
N ALA A 327 -141.50 14.88 16.81
CA ALA A 327 -142.30 14.90 15.59
C ALA A 327 -142.09 13.60 14.79
N THR A 328 -143.14 12.80 14.81
CA THR A 328 -143.41 11.65 13.94
C THR A 328 -143.33 12.03 12.47
N PHE A 329 -142.44 11.40 11.69
CA PHE A 329 -142.74 11.14 10.28
C PHE A 329 -142.10 9.83 9.82
N ASP A 330 -142.88 8.77 9.99
CA ASP A 330 -142.63 7.46 9.46
C ASP A 330 -142.91 7.48 7.95
N ARG A 331 -141.85 7.53 7.14
CA ARG A 331 -141.94 7.23 5.69
C ARG A 331 -140.72 6.44 5.26
N PHE A 332 -140.78 5.15 5.55
CA PHE A 332 -139.99 4.13 4.88
C PHE A 332 -140.03 4.34 3.36
N THR A 333 -138.92 4.81 2.82
CA THR A 333 -138.64 4.77 1.38
C THR A 333 -137.52 3.74 1.20
N PRO A 334 -137.79 2.55 0.63
CA PRO A 334 -136.81 1.45 0.52
C PRO A 334 -135.45 1.82 -0.11
N GLY A 335 -135.36 2.95 -0.83
CA GLY A 335 -134.11 3.45 -1.43
C GLY A 335 -133.07 3.97 -0.43
N VAL A 336 -133.47 4.58 0.70
CA VAL A 336 -132.53 5.24 1.64
C VAL A 336 -131.81 4.24 2.54
N ARG A 337 -132.48 3.19 3.01
CA ARG A 337 -131.80 2.09 3.73
C ARG A 337 -130.87 1.30 2.83
N LYS A 338 -131.26 1.11 1.56
CA LYS A 338 -130.43 0.42 0.57
C LYS A 338 -129.15 1.23 0.26
N SER A 339 -129.24 2.56 0.16
CA SER A 339 -128.05 3.41 -0.02
C SER A 339 -127.18 3.50 1.24
N GLU A 340 -127.76 3.53 2.43
CA GLU A 340 -127.01 3.54 3.70
C GLU A 340 -126.23 2.24 3.92
N ILE A 341 -126.86 1.08 3.70
CA ILE A 341 -126.20 -0.22 3.81
C ILE A 341 -125.07 -0.34 2.78
N LEU A 342 -125.30 0.12 1.56
CA LEU A 342 -124.29 0.12 0.49
C LEU A 342 -123.12 1.06 0.81
N HIS A 343 -123.40 2.22 1.42
CA HIS A 343 -122.37 3.14 1.89
C HIS A 343 -121.56 2.54 3.05
N ARG A 344 -122.22 1.92 4.05
CA ARG A 344 -121.54 1.23 5.16
C ARG A 344 -120.66 0.08 4.66
N ALA A 345 -121.15 -0.73 3.73
CA ALA A 345 -120.37 -1.79 3.11
C ALA A 345 -119.16 -1.24 2.32
N LYS A 346 -119.33 -0.09 1.64
CA LYS A 346 -118.23 0.60 0.96
C LYS A 346 -117.19 1.14 1.95
N VAL A 347 -117.63 1.74 3.06
CA VAL A 347 -116.73 2.20 4.13
C VAL A 347 -115.98 1.03 4.75
N GLU A 348 -116.65 -0.07 5.08
CA GLU A 348 -116.00 -1.27 5.63
C GLU A 348 -114.99 -1.87 4.64
N THR A 349 -115.28 -1.83 3.34
CA THR A 349 -114.35 -2.27 2.30
C THR A 349 -113.12 -1.37 2.24
N LEU A 350 -113.31 -0.05 2.29
CA LEU A 350 -112.20 0.92 2.34
C LEU A 350 -111.38 0.81 3.63
N GLU A 351 -112.01 0.53 4.78
CA GLU A 351 -111.31 0.31 6.06
C GLU A 351 -110.44 -0.95 6.01
N LYS A 352 -110.95 -2.05 5.41
CA LYS A 352 -110.17 -3.26 5.15
C LYS A 352 -109.01 -2.99 4.20
N GLU A 353 -109.24 -2.19 3.15
CA GLU A 353 -108.19 -1.78 2.21
C GLU A 353 -107.11 -0.92 2.87
N ILE A 354 -107.49 0.05 3.70
CA ILE A 354 -106.55 0.87 4.50
C ILE A 354 -105.72 -0.03 5.42
N THR A 355 -106.33 -0.98 6.10
CA THR A 355 -105.63 -1.91 7.00
C THR A 355 -104.67 -2.82 6.22
N ALA A 356 -105.07 -3.31 5.04
CA ALA A 356 -104.21 -4.10 4.17
C ALA A 356 -103.02 -3.27 3.63
N LEU A 357 -103.24 -2.02 3.23
CA LEU A 357 -102.19 -1.11 2.79
C LEU A 357 -101.22 -0.75 3.93
N GLN A 358 -101.72 -0.57 5.16
CA GLN A 358 -100.89 -0.37 6.34
C GLN A 358 -100.00 -1.59 6.63
N ALA A 359 -100.57 -2.80 6.56
CA ALA A 359 -99.81 -4.03 6.73
C ALA A 359 -98.72 -4.20 5.65
N GLN A 360 -99.03 -3.90 4.39
CA GLN A 360 -98.05 -3.91 3.30
C GLN A 360 -96.94 -2.86 3.50
N LEU A 361 -97.29 -1.66 3.97
CA LEU A 361 -96.32 -0.61 4.25
C LEU A 361 -95.35 -1.02 5.37
N ASP A 362 -95.86 -1.63 6.45
CA ASP A 362 -95.04 -2.10 7.56
C ASP A 362 -94.17 -3.31 7.16
N GLU A 363 -94.68 -4.21 6.32
CA GLU A 363 -93.86 -5.28 5.74
C GLU A 363 -92.72 -4.72 4.88
N GLN A 364 -92.99 -3.71 4.04
CA GLN A 364 -91.96 -3.04 3.24
C GLN A 364 -90.91 -2.32 4.11
N ARG A 365 -91.34 -1.70 5.22
CA ARG A 365 -90.42 -1.09 6.20
C ARG A 365 -89.52 -2.15 6.85
N ASN A 366 -90.08 -3.30 7.25
CA ASN A 366 -89.33 -4.40 7.83
C ASN A 366 -88.31 -5.00 6.83
N ARG A 367 -88.72 -5.22 5.57
CA ARG A 367 -87.80 -5.65 4.50
C ARG A 367 -86.66 -4.65 4.29
N THR A 368 -86.99 -3.36 4.27
CA THR A 368 -85.99 -2.29 4.14
C THR A 368 -84.99 -2.29 5.31
N LEU A 369 -85.46 -2.53 6.54
CA LEU A 369 -84.60 -2.62 7.72
C LEU A 369 -83.67 -3.84 7.65
N ALA A 370 -84.19 -5.01 7.26
CA ALA A 370 -83.38 -6.22 7.10
C ALA A 370 -82.28 -6.03 6.03
N LEU A 371 -82.61 -5.40 4.90
CA LEU A 371 -81.63 -5.05 3.87
C LEU A 371 -80.57 -4.06 4.37
N LYS A 372 -80.96 -3.08 5.20
CA LYS A 372 -80.01 -2.14 5.83
C LYS A 372 -79.04 -2.85 6.77
N VAL A 373 -79.53 -3.77 7.60
CA VAL A 373 -78.69 -4.57 8.52
C VAL A 373 -77.72 -5.46 7.73
N ARG A 374 -78.21 -6.13 6.68
CA ARG A 374 -77.36 -6.94 5.77
C ARG A 374 -76.29 -6.09 5.09
N ASN A 375 -76.66 -4.95 4.50
CA ASN A 375 -75.71 -4.04 3.86
C ASN A 375 -74.68 -3.50 4.85
N LYS A 376 -75.08 -3.18 6.09
CA LYS A 376 -74.14 -2.78 7.14
C LYS A 376 -73.16 -3.91 7.45
N THR A 377 -73.66 -5.13 7.66
CA THR A 377 -72.84 -6.31 7.95
C THR A 377 -71.83 -6.58 6.82
N LEU A 378 -72.28 -6.55 5.56
CA LEU A 378 -71.41 -6.72 4.40
C LEU A 378 -70.36 -5.61 4.28
N ASN A 379 -70.73 -4.35 4.59
CA ASN A 379 -69.77 -3.24 4.62
C ASN A 379 -68.74 -3.41 5.73
N ASP A 380 -69.15 -3.85 6.92
CA ASP A 380 -68.25 -4.10 8.04
C ASP A 380 -67.28 -5.25 7.71
N GLU A 381 -67.77 -6.32 7.06
CA GLU A 381 -66.93 -7.42 6.56
C GLU A 381 -65.96 -6.96 5.46
N MET A 382 -66.43 -6.17 4.49
CA MET A 382 -65.58 -5.59 3.44
C MET A 382 -64.47 -4.72 4.05
N LEU A 383 -64.78 -3.87 5.03
CA LEU A 383 -63.79 -3.07 5.74
C LEU A 383 -62.77 -3.94 6.47
N LYS A 384 -63.21 -5.03 7.11
CA LYS A 384 -62.31 -5.98 7.76
C LYS A 384 -61.37 -6.67 6.76
N TYR A 385 -61.86 -7.09 5.59
CA TYR A 385 -61.01 -7.66 4.54
C TYR A 385 -60.05 -6.63 3.97
N LYS A 386 -60.46 -5.38 3.83
CA LYS A 386 -59.59 -4.28 3.39
C LYS A 386 -58.45 -4.04 4.38
N MET A 387 -58.74 -3.98 5.68
CA MET A 387 -57.72 -3.86 6.74
C MET A 387 -56.75 -5.04 6.74
N ARG A 388 -57.28 -6.27 6.60
CA ARG A 388 -56.43 -7.46 6.50
C ARG A 388 -55.55 -7.47 5.26
N SER A 389 -56.04 -6.95 4.14
CA SER A 389 -55.26 -6.81 2.91
C SER A 389 -54.10 -5.83 3.09
N THR A 390 -54.32 -4.69 3.75
CA THR A 390 -53.26 -3.72 4.01
C THR A 390 -52.21 -4.26 4.98
N GLU A 391 -52.61 -4.99 6.03
CA GLU A 391 -51.67 -5.63 6.97
C GLU A 391 -50.75 -6.65 6.27
N LEU A 392 -51.29 -7.44 5.34
CA LEU A 392 -50.50 -8.41 4.57
C LEU A 392 -49.54 -7.73 3.59
N GLU A 393 -49.95 -6.61 3.00
CA GLU A 393 -49.10 -5.79 2.13
C GLU A 393 -47.92 -5.21 2.91
N GLU A 394 -48.17 -4.61 4.09
CA GLU A 394 -47.12 -4.09 4.99
C GLU A 394 -46.15 -5.19 5.45
N GLN A 395 -46.65 -6.40 5.74
CA GLN A 395 -45.81 -7.54 6.12
C GLN A 395 -44.93 -8.03 4.96
N SER A 396 -45.47 -8.03 3.74
CA SER A 396 -44.72 -8.34 2.52
C SER A 396 -43.59 -7.33 2.31
N ASP A 397 -43.87 -6.03 2.50
CA ASP A 397 -42.87 -4.97 2.38
C ASP A 397 -41.78 -5.09 3.44
N CYS A 398 -42.12 -5.40 4.69
CA CYS A 398 -41.14 -5.66 5.75
C CYS A 398 -40.22 -6.84 5.41
N SER A 399 -40.78 -7.90 4.83
CA SER A 399 -40.01 -9.06 4.38
C SER A 399 -39.08 -8.70 3.21
N GLY A 400 -39.56 -7.90 2.26
CA GLY A 400 -38.77 -7.37 1.15
C GLY A 400 -37.60 -6.48 1.62
N LEU A 401 -37.85 -5.59 2.58
CA LEU A 401 -36.82 -4.74 3.19
C LEU A 401 -35.75 -5.57 3.92
N ASN A 402 -36.15 -6.63 4.63
CA ASN A 402 -35.20 -7.52 5.31
C ASN A 402 -34.31 -8.28 4.29
N VAL A 403 -34.91 -8.81 3.22
CA VAL A 403 -34.16 -9.46 2.13
C VAL A 403 -33.19 -8.48 1.46
N SER A 404 -33.64 -7.25 1.16
CA SER A 404 -32.78 -6.21 0.59
C SER A 404 -31.61 -5.88 1.53
N THR A 405 -31.88 -5.71 2.82
CA THR A 405 -30.86 -5.43 3.85
C THR A 405 -29.84 -6.56 3.97
N MET A 406 -30.27 -7.82 3.96
CA MET A 406 -29.37 -8.97 3.98
C MET A 406 -28.52 -9.04 2.70
N ASN A 407 -29.13 -8.79 1.54
CA ASN A 407 -28.43 -8.79 0.26
C ASN A 407 -27.36 -7.68 0.19
N GLU A 408 -27.66 -6.49 0.72
CA GLU A 408 -26.67 -5.41 0.86
C GLU A 408 -25.50 -5.82 1.77
N LYS A 409 -25.77 -6.47 2.90
CA LYS A 409 -24.71 -6.96 3.80
C LYS A 409 -23.83 -8.01 3.11
N LEU A 410 -24.44 -8.95 2.40
CA LEU A 410 -23.71 -9.97 1.65
C LEU A 410 -22.86 -9.36 0.53
N ASN A 411 -23.41 -8.38 -0.21
CA ASN A 411 -22.66 -7.65 -1.24
C ASN A 411 -21.51 -6.84 -0.66
N ARG A 412 -21.70 -6.17 0.50
CA ARG A 412 -20.60 -5.48 1.19
C ARG A 412 -19.50 -6.45 1.58
N GLN A 413 -19.85 -7.62 2.13
CA GLN A 413 -18.89 -8.64 2.50
C GLN A 413 -18.15 -9.20 1.27
N ARG A 414 -18.86 -9.48 0.18
CA ARG A 414 -18.26 -9.90 -1.09
C ARG A 414 -17.25 -8.87 -1.60
N ASN A 415 -17.63 -7.60 -1.66
CA ASN A 415 -16.76 -6.52 -2.13
C ASN A 415 -15.54 -6.34 -1.21
N GLN A 416 -15.66 -6.57 0.10
CA GLN A 416 -14.52 -6.56 1.03
C GLN A 416 -13.53 -7.69 0.73
N TYR A 417 -14.01 -8.91 0.46
CA TYR A 417 -13.13 -10.02 0.09
C TYR A 417 -12.50 -9.80 -1.29
N GLU A 418 -13.24 -9.26 -2.23
CA GLU A 418 -12.73 -8.92 -3.56
C GLU A 418 -11.63 -7.86 -3.47
N SER A 419 -11.81 -6.81 -2.67
CA SER A 419 -10.77 -5.80 -2.40
C SER A 419 -9.53 -6.44 -1.77
N ARG A 420 -9.68 -7.31 -0.76
CA ARG A 420 -8.54 -7.99 -0.13
C ARG A 420 -7.80 -8.91 -1.09
N LEU A 421 -8.52 -9.60 -1.98
CA LEU A 421 -7.91 -10.43 -3.01
C LEU A 421 -7.13 -9.59 -4.01
N GLU A 422 -7.64 -8.41 -4.36
CA GLU A 422 -6.95 -7.49 -5.25
C GLU A 422 -5.69 -6.89 -4.59
N ASP A 423 -5.77 -6.53 -3.31
CA ASP A 423 -4.61 -6.09 -2.52
C ASP A 423 -3.54 -7.19 -2.49
N LEU A 424 -3.92 -8.44 -2.21
CA LEU A 424 -3.00 -9.58 -2.22
C LEU A 424 -2.38 -9.83 -3.60
N ARG A 425 -3.14 -9.67 -4.69
CA ARG A 425 -2.59 -9.77 -6.05
C ARG A 425 -1.55 -8.69 -6.31
N ASN A 426 -1.85 -7.45 -5.92
CA ASN A 426 -0.92 -6.34 -6.04
C ASN A 426 0.35 -6.57 -5.20
N ASP A 427 0.22 -7.15 -4.01
CA ASP A 427 1.35 -7.50 -3.15
C ASP A 427 2.23 -8.58 -3.80
N VAL A 428 1.62 -9.62 -4.37
CA VAL A 428 2.34 -10.67 -5.11
C VAL A 428 3.09 -10.10 -6.30
N ILE A 429 2.48 -9.17 -7.05
CA ILE A 429 3.15 -8.49 -8.17
C ILE A 429 4.38 -7.72 -7.67
N ARG A 430 4.23 -6.88 -6.63
CA ARG A 430 5.35 -6.10 -6.08
C ARG A 430 6.48 -6.99 -5.55
N ILE A 431 6.14 -8.05 -4.80
CA ILE A 431 7.14 -9.01 -4.30
C ILE A 431 7.88 -9.70 -5.45
N THR A 432 7.17 -10.00 -6.55
CA THR A 432 7.78 -10.61 -7.74
C THR A 432 8.75 -9.65 -8.41
N GLU A 433 8.35 -8.39 -8.59
CA GLU A 433 9.21 -7.35 -9.15
C GLU A 433 10.45 -7.10 -8.29
N ASP A 434 10.30 -6.99 -6.97
CA ASP A 434 11.40 -6.82 -6.01
C ASP A 434 12.36 -8.02 -6.05
N ARG A 435 11.82 -9.24 -6.11
CA ARG A 435 12.61 -10.48 -6.25
C ARG A 435 13.42 -10.47 -7.54
N ASP A 436 12.81 -10.05 -8.65
CA ASP A 436 13.47 -10.01 -9.95
C ASP A 436 14.54 -8.91 -10.03
N ILE A 437 14.35 -7.78 -9.32
CA ILE A 437 15.37 -6.74 -9.14
C ILE A 437 16.54 -7.30 -8.32
N ALA A 438 16.27 -7.92 -7.17
CA ALA A 438 17.30 -8.50 -6.31
C ALA A 438 18.10 -9.59 -7.03
N LYS A 439 17.42 -10.43 -7.84
CA LYS A 439 18.09 -11.45 -8.66
C LYS A 439 19.04 -10.84 -9.70
N ARG A 440 18.61 -9.78 -10.41
CA ARG A 440 19.48 -9.07 -11.36
C ARG A 440 20.69 -8.44 -10.68
N GLN A 441 20.51 -7.83 -9.52
CA GLN A 441 21.61 -7.27 -8.74
C GLN A 441 22.60 -8.36 -8.28
N MET A 442 22.10 -9.52 -7.87
CA MET A 442 22.94 -10.65 -7.49
C MET A 442 23.74 -11.21 -8.69
N GLU A 443 23.11 -11.30 -9.87
CA GLU A 443 23.80 -11.71 -11.11
C GLU A 443 24.87 -10.69 -11.52
N GLU A 444 24.60 -9.38 -11.40
CA GLU A 444 25.56 -8.31 -11.67
C GLU A 444 26.75 -8.35 -10.71
N LEU A 445 26.50 -8.48 -9.40
CA LEU A 445 27.55 -8.64 -8.38
C LEU A 445 28.38 -9.91 -8.61
N SER A 446 27.74 -11.02 -8.99
CA SER A 446 28.42 -12.26 -9.35
C SER A 446 29.30 -12.09 -10.58
N GLY A 447 28.85 -11.33 -11.58
CA GLY A 447 29.63 -11.01 -12.77
C GLY A 447 30.87 -10.18 -12.44
N MET A 448 30.71 -9.10 -11.67
CA MET A 448 31.84 -8.28 -11.21
C MET A 448 32.84 -9.07 -10.36
N ASN A 449 32.38 -9.95 -9.47
CA ASN A 449 33.26 -10.82 -8.70
C ASN A 449 34.07 -11.76 -9.59
N LEU A 450 33.45 -12.33 -10.63
CA LEU A 450 34.15 -13.19 -11.58
C LEU A 450 35.21 -12.41 -12.37
N GLU A 451 34.89 -11.19 -12.82
CA GLU A 451 35.85 -10.31 -13.49
C GLU A 451 37.04 -9.98 -12.58
N LEU A 452 36.79 -9.58 -11.33
CA LEU A 452 37.84 -9.32 -10.34
C LEU A 452 38.70 -10.55 -10.07
N GLU A 453 38.10 -11.74 -9.98
CA GLU A 453 38.84 -12.99 -9.80
C GLU A 453 39.73 -13.31 -11.01
N THR A 454 39.24 -13.06 -12.23
CA THR A 454 40.06 -13.23 -13.45
C THR A 454 41.20 -12.23 -13.52
N GLU A 455 40.98 -10.98 -13.13
CA GLU A 455 42.02 -9.97 -13.11
C GLU A 455 43.08 -10.29 -12.04
N LEU A 456 42.68 -10.72 -10.85
CA LEU A 456 43.61 -11.19 -9.82
C LEU A 456 44.48 -12.34 -10.32
N LYS A 457 43.90 -13.37 -10.94
CA LYS A 457 44.65 -14.48 -11.54
C LYS A 457 45.62 -14.02 -12.62
N GLN A 458 45.22 -13.04 -13.43
CA GLN A 458 46.10 -12.47 -14.44
C GLN A 458 47.29 -11.71 -13.81
N LYS A 459 47.03 -10.93 -12.76
CA LYS A 459 48.08 -10.22 -12.01
C LYS A 459 49.04 -11.19 -11.34
N ASP A 460 48.55 -12.29 -10.77
CA ASP A 460 49.39 -13.34 -10.19
C ASP A 460 50.31 -13.98 -11.22
N CYS A 461 49.80 -14.28 -12.43
CA CYS A 461 50.63 -14.75 -13.55
C CYS A 461 51.71 -13.73 -13.95
N CYS A 462 51.38 -12.44 -13.99
CA CYS A 462 52.36 -11.38 -14.27
C CYS A 462 53.41 -11.26 -13.17
N LEU A 463 53.01 -11.34 -11.90
CA LEU A 463 53.92 -11.34 -10.76
C LEU A 463 54.89 -12.53 -10.80
N GLN A 464 54.39 -13.73 -11.12
CA GLN A 464 55.23 -14.90 -11.30
C GLN A 464 56.25 -14.70 -12.43
N GLY A 465 55.81 -14.15 -13.57
CA GLY A 465 56.71 -13.82 -14.68
C GLY A 465 57.80 -12.82 -14.30
N LEU A 466 57.46 -11.77 -13.54
CA LEU A 466 58.43 -10.81 -13.02
C LEU A 466 59.41 -11.46 -12.03
N GLN A 467 58.94 -12.33 -11.14
CA GLN A 467 59.81 -13.09 -10.23
C GLN A 467 60.80 -13.97 -11.00
N ASP A 468 60.38 -14.59 -12.09
CA ASP A 468 61.26 -15.42 -12.91
C ASP A 468 62.31 -14.56 -13.64
N VAL A 469 61.94 -13.36 -14.11
CA VAL A 469 62.89 -12.39 -14.67
C VAL A 469 63.88 -11.93 -13.61
N ILE A 470 63.43 -11.62 -12.39
CA ILE A 470 64.31 -11.24 -11.27
C ILE A 470 65.30 -12.37 -10.99
N LYS A 471 64.83 -13.61 -10.82
CA LYS A 471 65.71 -14.78 -10.62
C LYS A 471 66.74 -14.92 -11.74
N LYS A 472 66.33 -14.72 -13.00
CA LYS A 472 67.24 -14.75 -14.14
C LYS A 472 68.29 -13.63 -14.07
N LEU A 473 67.88 -12.41 -13.79
CA LEU A 473 68.79 -11.27 -13.63
C LEU A 473 69.76 -11.49 -12.47
N GLU A 474 69.32 -12.04 -11.35
CA GLU A 474 70.18 -12.42 -10.23
C GLU A 474 71.21 -13.48 -10.62
N THR A 475 70.81 -14.49 -11.41
CA THR A 475 71.75 -15.49 -11.93
C THR A 475 72.74 -14.91 -12.92
N ASP A 476 72.29 -14.03 -13.82
CA ASP A 476 73.13 -13.35 -14.81
C ASP A 476 74.13 -12.41 -14.08
N LEU A 477 73.69 -11.67 -13.07
CA LEU A 477 74.53 -10.80 -12.24
C LEU A 477 75.58 -11.60 -11.46
N ARG A 478 75.22 -12.75 -10.87
CA ARG A 478 76.18 -13.68 -10.24
C ARG A 478 77.22 -14.21 -11.23
N ALA A 479 76.80 -14.55 -12.45
CA ALA A 479 77.72 -14.98 -13.50
C ALA A 479 78.67 -13.85 -13.94
N LEU A 480 78.15 -12.62 -14.05
CA LEU A 480 78.90 -11.45 -14.51
C LEU A 480 79.89 -10.98 -13.43
N THR A 481 79.48 -10.91 -12.16
CA THR A 481 80.38 -10.59 -11.03
C THR A 481 81.47 -11.64 -10.85
N GLY A 482 81.14 -12.94 -10.98
CA GLY A 482 82.12 -14.02 -10.96
C GLY A 482 83.10 -14.01 -12.15
N GLY A 483 82.66 -13.53 -13.32
CA GLY A 483 83.52 -13.33 -14.51
C GLY A 483 84.36 -12.05 -14.45
N PHE A 484 83.79 -10.96 -13.93
CA PHE A 484 84.43 -9.66 -13.76
C PHE A 484 85.59 -9.76 -12.77
N LEU A 485 85.41 -10.45 -11.63
CA LEU A 485 86.49 -10.72 -10.67
C LEU A 485 87.67 -11.51 -11.27
N PHE A 486 87.42 -12.33 -12.30
CA PHE A 486 88.46 -13.06 -13.02
C PHE A 486 89.15 -12.20 -14.09
N SER A 487 88.39 -11.33 -14.78
CA SER A 487 88.91 -10.40 -15.79
C SER A 487 89.67 -9.21 -15.20
N CYS A 488 89.37 -8.80 -13.96
CA CYS A 488 90.06 -7.70 -13.28
C CYS A 488 91.55 -7.94 -13.01
N ARG A 489 92.05 -9.17 -13.17
CA ARG A 489 93.47 -9.51 -12.96
C ARG A 489 94.40 -9.10 -14.10
N GLU A 490 93.89 -8.71 -15.27
CA GLU A 490 94.70 -8.52 -16.49
C GLU A 490 94.57 -7.15 -17.17
N PHE A 491 93.80 -6.21 -16.62
CA PHE A 491 93.59 -4.91 -17.28
C PHE A 491 94.81 -3.98 -17.17
N ARG A 492 95.18 -3.38 -18.31
CA ARG A 492 96.15 -2.27 -18.37
C ARG A 492 95.47 -0.95 -18.00
N LYS A 493 96.28 0.05 -17.64
CA LYS A 493 95.80 1.38 -17.21
C LYS A 493 94.88 2.06 -18.22
N GLU A 494 95.05 1.80 -19.51
CA GLU A 494 94.22 2.38 -20.58
C GLU A 494 92.79 1.81 -20.62
N GLU A 495 92.60 0.54 -20.23
CA GLU A 495 91.31 -0.15 -20.31
C GLU A 495 90.37 0.26 -19.16
N PHE A 496 90.94 0.63 -18.00
CA PHE A 496 90.18 1.21 -16.89
C PHE A 496 89.57 2.57 -17.23
N VAL A 497 90.24 3.37 -18.04
CA VAL A 497 89.71 4.68 -18.49
C VAL A 497 88.49 4.47 -19.38
N GLY A 498 88.56 3.54 -20.35
CA GLY A 498 87.42 3.21 -21.21
C GLY A 498 86.20 2.65 -20.43
N ILE A 499 86.45 1.86 -19.39
CA ILE A 499 85.38 1.36 -18.50
C ILE A 499 84.79 2.49 -17.67
N LEU A 500 85.60 3.41 -17.14
CA LEU A 500 85.11 4.59 -16.40
C LEU A 500 84.28 5.52 -17.29
N ASP A 501 84.71 5.77 -18.53
CA ASP A 501 83.95 6.56 -19.48
C ASP A 501 82.62 5.89 -19.84
N ALA A 502 82.60 4.57 -20.03
CA ALA A 502 81.37 3.81 -20.29
C ALA A 502 80.41 3.85 -19.09
N LEU A 503 80.91 3.70 -17.87
CA LEU A 503 80.12 3.79 -16.64
C LEU A 503 79.58 5.21 -16.41
N GLU A 504 80.36 6.25 -16.73
CA GLU A 504 79.90 7.64 -16.64
C GLU A 504 78.79 7.91 -17.68
N VAL A 505 78.88 7.34 -18.88
CA VAL A 505 77.81 7.40 -19.89
C VAL A 505 76.55 6.68 -19.42
N GLU A 506 76.66 5.47 -18.86
CA GLU A 506 75.51 4.74 -18.32
C GLU A 506 74.85 5.47 -17.13
N LYS A 507 75.66 6.03 -16.22
CA LYS A 507 75.17 6.88 -15.12
C LYS A 507 74.39 8.08 -15.65
N ASN A 508 74.88 8.75 -16.68
CA ASN A 508 74.20 9.89 -17.29
C ASN A 508 72.89 9.46 -17.99
N GLN A 509 72.88 8.32 -18.66
CA GLN A 509 71.68 7.73 -19.24
C GLN A 509 70.62 7.40 -18.17
N MET A 510 71.05 6.82 -17.05
CA MET A 510 70.19 6.51 -15.90
C MET A 510 69.64 7.77 -15.23
N MET A 511 70.44 8.82 -15.07
CA MET A 511 69.95 10.11 -14.57
C MET A 511 68.88 10.70 -15.47
N LEU A 512 69.04 10.63 -16.80
CA LEU A 512 68.05 11.12 -17.75
C LEU A 512 66.75 10.31 -17.68
N LEU A 513 66.85 8.99 -17.52
CA LEU A 513 65.69 8.12 -17.36
C LEU A 513 64.93 8.44 -16.06
N ASN A 514 65.63 8.60 -14.94
CA ASN A 514 65.03 9.00 -13.66
C ASN A 514 64.32 10.34 -13.79
N LYS A 515 64.97 11.34 -14.38
CA LYS A 515 64.36 12.65 -14.62
C LYS A 515 63.06 12.55 -15.43
N THR A 516 63.06 11.74 -16.49
CA THR A 516 61.87 11.51 -17.34
C THR A 516 60.74 10.82 -16.56
N LEU A 517 61.11 9.91 -15.65
CA LEU A 517 60.17 9.15 -14.84
C LEU A 517 59.54 10.04 -13.76
N ASP A 518 60.34 10.92 -13.14
CA ASP A 518 59.88 11.93 -12.20
C ASP A 518 58.92 12.94 -12.86
N GLU A 519 59.24 13.42 -14.06
CA GLU A 519 58.35 14.30 -14.83
C GLU A 519 57.01 13.62 -15.16
N ARG A 520 57.02 12.33 -15.49
CA ARG A 520 55.79 11.55 -15.71
C ARG A 520 54.99 11.34 -14.43
N LEU A 521 55.65 11.03 -13.33
CA LEU A 521 55.00 10.87 -12.02
C LEU A 521 54.33 12.18 -11.59
N GLU A 522 54.99 13.31 -11.78
CA GLU A 522 54.43 14.61 -11.45
C GLU A 522 53.23 14.96 -12.34
N ALA A 523 53.31 14.69 -13.65
CA ALA A 523 52.18 14.88 -14.55
C ALA A 523 50.97 14.00 -14.18
N GLU A 524 51.20 12.76 -13.76
CA GLU A 524 50.13 11.87 -13.27
C GLU A 524 49.56 12.33 -11.92
N ARG A 525 50.38 12.84 -11.00
CA ARG A 525 49.90 13.45 -9.75
C ARG A 525 48.96 14.61 -10.02
N VAL A 526 49.34 15.54 -10.90
CA VAL A 526 48.50 16.70 -11.26
C VAL A 526 47.17 16.26 -11.87
N LYS A 527 47.17 15.25 -12.76
CA LYS A 527 45.92 14.69 -13.31
C LYS A 527 45.07 14.04 -12.24
N ASN A 528 45.69 13.28 -11.33
CA ASN A 528 44.99 12.60 -10.25
C ASN A 528 44.33 13.63 -9.32
N ASP A 529 45.04 14.68 -8.93
CA ASP A 529 44.53 15.78 -8.10
C ASP A 529 43.37 16.51 -8.79
N ALA A 530 43.49 16.78 -10.09
CA ALA A 530 42.39 17.38 -10.87
C ALA A 530 41.14 16.49 -10.90
N SER A 531 41.31 15.16 -11.01
CA SER A 531 40.19 14.22 -10.96
C SER A 531 39.57 14.11 -9.57
N ALA A 532 40.40 14.13 -8.51
CA ALA A 532 39.94 14.16 -7.12
C ALA A 532 39.11 15.43 -6.82
N ASP A 533 39.55 16.59 -7.31
CA ASP A 533 38.80 17.85 -7.21
C ASP A 533 37.46 17.80 -7.94
N GLN A 534 37.41 17.17 -9.11
CA GLN A 534 36.16 16.99 -9.86
C GLN A 534 35.19 16.07 -9.11
N ILE A 535 35.69 14.97 -8.54
CA ILE A 535 34.91 14.06 -7.68
C ILE A 535 34.38 14.80 -6.45
N ALA A 536 35.20 15.63 -5.79
CA ALA A 536 34.78 16.42 -4.62
C ALA A 536 33.65 17.40 -4.97
N LYS A 537 33.74 18.08 -6.12
CA LYS A 537 32.68 18.97 -6.65
C LYS A 537 31.39 18.20 -6.93
N GLN A 538 31.49 17.01 -7.53
CA GLN A 538 30.34 16.14 -7.80
C GLN A 538 29.68 15.64 -6.50
N LYS A 539 30.45 15.18 -5.52
CA LYS A 539 29.94 14.78 -4.19
C LYS A 539 29.17 15.92 -3.50
N THR A 540 29.70 17.13 -3.59
CA THR A 540 29.04 18.33 -3.04
C THR A 540 27.73 18.65 -3.79
N ARG A 541 27.68 18.45 -5.11
CA ARG A 541 26.45 18.61 -5.89
C ARG A 541 25.41 17.55 -5.54
N ILE A 542 25.82 16.29 -5.41
CA ILE A 542 24.95 15.18 -4.99
C ILE A 542 24.34 15.48 -3.61
N SER A 543 25.18 15.84 -2.63
CA SER A 543 24.72 16.20 -1.27
C SER A 543 23.66 17.32 -1.27
N ARG A 544 23.82 18.33 -2.14
CA ARG A 544 22.84 19.42 -2.30
C ARG A 544 21.53 18.93 -2.93
N MET A 545 21.59 18.04 -3.92
CA MET A 545 20.39 17.47 -4.53
C MET A 545 19.65 16.56 -3.55
N GLU A 546 20.37 15.73 -2.78
CA GLU A 546 19.79 14.90 -1.71
C GLU A 546 19.09 15.75 -0.64
N ALA A 547 19.69 16.87 -0.24
CA ALA A 547 19.05 17.80 0.69
C ALA A 547 17.74 18.37 0.12
N LYS A 548 17.73 18.73 -1.17
CA LYS A 548 16.53 19.24 -1.85
C LYS A 548 15.45 18.17 -2.01
N ILE A 549 15.82 16.91 -2.27
CA ILE A 549 14.88 15.78 -2.30
C ILE A 549 14.23 15.61 -0.94
N ARG A 550 15.01 15.60 0.15
CA ARG A 550 14.47 15.53 1.52
C ARG A 550 13.52 16.68 1.86
N GLU A 551 13.77 17.87 1.33
CA GLU A 551 12.87 19.03 1.51
C GLU A 551 11.55 18.85 0.73
N LEU A 552 11.62 18.35 -0.51
CA LEU A 552 10.44 18.03 -1.31
C LEU A 552 9.61 16.90 -0.71
N GLU A 553 10.25 15.87 -0.16
CA GLU A 553 9.59 14.77 0.57
C GLU A 553 8.82 15.32 1.79
N LYS A 554 9.44 16.21 2.58
CA LYS A 554 8.77 16.88 3.70
C LYS A 554 7.57 17.71 3.27
N GLU A 555 7.70 18.48 2.17
CA GLU A 555 6.59 19.27 1.64
C GLU A 555 5.44 18.37 1.14
N LEU A 556 5.77 17.23 0.53
CA LEU A 556 4.79 16.24 0.10
C LEU A 556 4.02 15.64 1.28
N ASP A 557 4.71 15.32 2.37
CA ASP A 557 4.08 14.83 3.60
C ASP A 557 3.14 15.88 4.21
N VAL A 558 3.58 17.14 4.28
CA VAL A 558 2.74 18.25 4.77
C VAL A 558 1.50 18.43 3.88
N GLN A 559 1.65 18.32 2.55
CA GLN A 559 0.53 18.35 1.63
C GLN A 559 -0.42 17.16 1.78
N ALA A 560 0.12 15.95 1.98
CA ALA A 560 -0.67 14.76 2.23
C ALA A 560 -1.48 14.90 3.53
N ASP A 561 -0.87 15.43 4.59
CA ASP A 561 -1.55 15.72 5.85
C ASP A 561 -2.60 16.82 5.73
N ARG A 562 -2.33 17.87 4.94
CA ARG A 562 -3.32 18.91 4.62
C ARG A 562 -4.51 18.32 3.86
N LYS A 563 -4.27 17.42 2.90
CA LYS A 563 -5.32 16.69 2.18
C LYS A 563 -6.12 15.78 3.11
N LYS A 564 -5.47 14.98 3.96
CA LYS A 564 -6.13 14.14 4.97
C LYS A 564 -6.96 14.96 5.96
N ARG A 565 -6.48 16.14 6.37
CA ARG A 565 -7.23 17.06 7.23
C ARG A 565 -8.46 17.60 6.50
N SER A 566 -8.29 18.06 5.25
CA SER A 566 -9.40 18.53 4.43
C SER A 566 -10.43 17.43 4.20
N GLN A 567 -9.99 16.21 3.93
CA GLN A 567 -10.84 15.03 3.78
C GLN A 567 -11.62 14.73 5.06
N ARG A 568 -10.96 14.73 6.23
CA ARG A 568 -11.65 14.58 7.53
C ARG A 568 -12.71 15.66 7.76
N ILE A 569 -12.44 16.90 7.39
CA ILE A 569 -13.42 18.00 7.47
C ILE A 569 -14.60 17.74 6.53
N THR A 570 -14.34 17.29 5.29
CA THR A 570 -15.38 16.95 4.32
C THR A 570 -16.20 15.72 4.75
N GLU A 571 -15.58 14.69 5.29
CA GLU A 571 -16.24 13.51 5.84
C GLU A 571 -17.11 13.87 7.05
N TYR A 572 -16.63 14.74 7.95
CA TYR A 572 -17.42 15.27 9.05
C TYR A 572 -18.63 16.09 8.57
N ALA A 573 -18.44 16.96 7.58
CA ALA A 573 -19.54 17.72 6.96
C ALA A 573 -20.57 16.81 6.26
N ASN A 574 -20.10 15.74 5.61
CA ASN A 574 -20.96 14.74 4.96
C ASN A 574 -21.66 13.83 5.96
N ALA A 575 -21.04 13.52 7.10
CA ALA A 575 -21.65 12.76 8.19
C ALA A 575 -22.79 13.57 8.83
N LEU A 576 -22.60 14.88 9.02
CA LEU A 576 -23.67 15.80 9.44
C LEU A 576 -24.80 15.89 8.39
N GLY A 577 -24.48 15.76 7.10
CA GLY A 577 -25.46 15.79 6.00
C GLY A 577 -26.24 14.49 5.75
N ARG A 578 -25.88 13.36 6.39
CA ARG A 578 -26.54 12.05 6.20
C ARG A 578 -27.46 11.61 7.34
N THR A 579 -27.65 12.44 8.36
CA THR A 579 -28.67 12.23 9.40
C THR A 579 -30.02 12.80 8.92
N PRO A 580 -31.06 11.99 8.70
CA PRO A 580 -32.38 12.50 8.36
C PRO A 580 -32.97 13.25 9.57
N LEU A 581 -33.34 14.50 9.33
CA LEU A 581 -34.09 15.35 10.25
C LEU A 581 -35.53 14.83 10.40
N THR A 582 -35.73 13.82 11.24
CA THR A 582 -37.04 13.54 11.86
C THR A 582 -36.82 13.32 13.35
N GLY A 583 -36.70 14.42 14.08
CA GLY A 583 -36.50 14.42 15.52
C GLY A 583 -35.90 15.73 16.00
N SER A 584 -36.77 16.71 16.26
CA SER A 584 -36.52 17.87 17.12
C SER A 584 -35.32 18.75 16.79
N ILE A 585 -35.59 19.78 15.99
CA ILE A 585 -34.82 21.02 15.96
C ILE A 585 -35.01 21.70 17.33
N SER A 586 -34.11 21.43 18.27
CA SER A 586 -33.78 22.37 19.35
C SER A 586 -32.45 21.98 19.98
N SER A 587 -31.55 22.96 20.08
CA SER A 587 -30.24 22.91 20.75
C SER A 587 -29.04 22.59 19.84
N PHE A 588 -28.55 23.59 19.11
CA PHE A 588 -27.46 24.46 19.58
C PHE A 588 -27.11 25.46 18.47
N SER A 589 -27.33 26.74 18.74
CA SER A 589 -26.61 27.85 18.11
C SER A 589 -25.59 28.37 19.12
N PHE A 590 -24.44 28.78 18.58
CA PHE A 590 -23.31 29.37 19.31
C PHE A 590 -23.72 30.66 20.07
N ASP A 591 -22.96 30.93 21.13
CA ASP A 591 -23.21 31.80 22.29
C ASP A 591 -23.63 33.27 22.11
N ASN A 592 -24.25 33.75 23.21
CA ASN A 592 -24.07 35.07 23.86
C ASN A 592 -25.05 36.21 23.54
N GLN A 593 -26.06 36.42 24.40
CA GLN A 593 -26.21 37.61 25.26
C GLN A 593 -27.61 37.71 25.88
N SER A 594 -27.64 38.16 27.14
CA SER A 594 -28.75 38.81 27.87
C SER A 594 -29.90 37.94 28.42
N GLN A 595 -29.82 37.77 29.75
CA GLN A 595 -30.86 37.98 30.77
C GLN A 595 -32.33 37.57 30.51
N CYS A 596 -32.78 36.78 31.48
CA CYS A 596 -34.10 36.72 32.12
C CYS A 596 -35.00 35.49 31.87
N PRO A 597 -35.67 35.00 32.93
CA PRO A 597 -36.20 33.65 33.02
C PRO A 597 -37.71 33.62 32.77
N SER A 598 -38.23 32.56 32.16
CA SER A 598 -39.62 32.09 32.39
C SER A 598 -39.79 30.68 31.82
N VAL A 599 -39.90 29.67 32.70
CA VAL A 599 -41.14 28.97 33.06
C VAL A 599 -42.00 28.60 31.85
N THR A 600 -42.10 27.30 31.53
CA THR A 600 -43.37 26.53 31.43
C THR A 600 -43.07 25.14 30.87
N SER A 601 -43.11 24.11 31.72
CA SER A 601 -44.03 22.97 31.56
C SER A 601 -43.82 21.95 32.68
N LEU A 602 -44.64 22.12 33.71
CA LEU A 602 -45.10 21.01 34.54
C LEU A 602 -46.08 20.18 33.70
N ASN A 603 -45.80 18.89 33.54
CA ASN A 603 -46.71 17.77 33.83
C ASN A 603 -46.28 16.48 33.12
N SER A 604 -45.43 15.69 33.78
CA SER A 604 -45.64 14.25 33.93
C SER A 604 -44.75 13.78 35.09
N LEU A 605 -45.42 13.42 36.18
CA LEU A 605 -44.84 13.01 37.44
C LEU A 605 -44.50 11.51 37.40
N VAL A 606 -43.41 11.17 38.10
CA VAL A 606 -43.03 9.84 38.62
C VAL A 606 -42.46 8.83 37.61
N GLY A 607 -41.12 8.74 37.55
CA GLY A 607 -40.44 7.54 37.02
C GLY A 607 -39.03 7.69 36.45
N ALA A 608 -38.46 8.89 36.34
CA ALA A 608 -37.23 9.12 35.56
C ALA A 608 -35.95 9.47 36.34
N GLU A 609 -36.01 9.69 37.65
CA GLU A 609 -34.82 9.97 38.47
C GLU A 609 -33.77 8.83 38.51
N PRO A 610 -34.13 7.55 38.74
CA PRO A 610 -33.11 6.50 38.87
C PRO A 610 -32.38 6.25 37.55
N LYS A 611 -33.05 6.45 36.41
CA LYS A 611 -32.46 6.22 35.08
C LYS A 611 -31.45 7.29 34.67
N ILE A 612 -31.60 8.51 35.17
CA ILE A 612 -30.64 9.60 34.92
C ILE A 612 -29.40 9.41 35.79
N GLU A 613 -29.57 9.02 37.06
CA GLU A 613 -28.44 8.76 37.96
C GLU A 613 -27.64 7.51 37.51
N ASP A 614 -28.31 6.45 37.05
CA ASP A 614 -27.65 5.28 36.49
C ASP A 614 -26.83 5.61 35.24
N MET A 615 -27.35 6.45 34.33
CA MET A 615 -26.60 6.88 33.16
C MET A 615 -25.43 7.79 33.53
N LYS A 616 -25.57 8.61 34.57
CA LYS A 616 -24.49 9.46 35.08
C LYS A 616 -23.37 8.63 35.71
N ASN A 617 -23.72 7.62 36.51
CA ASN A 617 -22.77 6.67 37.08
C ASN A 617 -22.06 5.84 35.99
N GLN A 618 -22.78 5.42 34.94
CA GLN A 618 -22.17 4.74 33.79
C GLN A 618 -21.22 5.65 33.00
N LEU A 619 -21.57 6.94 32.85
CA LEU A 619 -20.70 7.92 32.21
C LEU A 619 -19.44 8.19 33.04
N GLU A 620 -19.57 8.29 34.36
CA GLU A 620 -18.45 8.47 35.27
C GLU A 620 -17.50 7.28 35.24
N LEU A 621 -18.03 6.05 35.31
CA LEU A 621 -17.23 4.82 35.18
C LEU A 621 -16.55 4.71 33.81
N ALA A 622 -17.22 5.13 32.74
CA ALA A 622 -16.62 5.16 31.41
C ALA A 622 -15.48 6.19 31.31
N ASN A 623 -15.65 7.37 31.90
CA ASN A 623 -14.62 8.40 31.97
C ASN A 623 -13.40 7.94 32.79
N GLU A 624 -13.63 7.30 33.93
CA GLU A 624 -12.55 6.73 34.76
C GLU A 624 -11.80 5.61 34.02
N LYS A 625 -12.52 4.74 33.29
CA LYS A 625 -11.92 3.71 32.45
C LYS A 625 -11.09 4.30 31.31
N ILE A 626 -11.56 5.38 30.69
CA ILE A 626 -10.79 6.10 29.66
C ILE A 626 -9.51 6.68 30.29
N ALA A 627 -9.61 7.35 31.44
CA ALA A 627 -8.46 7.91 32.14
C ALA A 627 -7.40 6.84 32.47
N MET A 628 -7.81 5.70 33.03
CA MET A 628 -6.91 4.59 33.35
C MET A 628 -6.23 4.01 32.10
N LEU A 629 -6.99 3.84 31.00
CA LEU A 629 -6.42 3.34 29.75
C LEU A 629 -5.45 4.33 29.12
N THR A 630 -5.72 5.63 29.22
CA THR A 630 -4.81 6.69 28.77
C THR A 630 -3.52 6.69 29.57
N GLU A 631 -3.60 6.61 30.90
CA GLU A 631 -2.42 6.55 31.79
C GLU A 631 -1.59 5.28 31.50
N LYS A 632 -2.23 4.12 31.34
CA LYS A 632 -1.54 2.88 31.00
C LYS A 632 -0.85 2.94 29.64
N LEU A 633 -1.48 3.59 28.65
CA LEU A 633 -0.89 3.82 27.34
C LEU A 633 0.34 4.74 27.43
N GLU A 634 0.26 5.78 28.25
CA GLU A 634 1.36 6.71 28.49
C GLU A 634 2.54 6.00 29.17
N TYR A 635 2.28 5.16 30.17
CA TYR A 635 3.30 4.36 30.85
C TYR A 635 4.03 3.41 29.89
N ILE A 636 3.30 2.61 29.10
CA ILE A 636 3.89 1.70 28.11
C ILE A 636 4.69 2.48 27.06
N SER A 637 4.18 3.64 26.63
CA SER A 637 4.88 4.49 25.68
C SER A 637 6.16 5.09 26.26
N ALA A 638 6.18 5.40 27.56
CA ALA A 638 7.37 5.86 28.27
C ALA A 638 8.42 4.76 28.42
N GLU A 639 8.00 3.54 28.78
CA GLU A 639 8.87 2.37 28.86
C GLU A 639 9.52 2.07 27.50
N LYS A 640 8.74 2.05 26.41
CA LYS A 640 9.29 1.84 25.05
C LYS A 640 10.26 2.94 24.61
N ARG A 641 10.03 4.18 25.03
CA ARG A 641 10.98 5.27 24.80
C ARG A 641 12.27 5.10 25.62
N ALA A 642 12.19 4.58 26.84
CA ALA A 642 13.36 4.27 27.66
C ALA A 642 14.18 3.12 27.05
N ASP A 643 13.52 2.04 26.62
CA ASP A 643 14.16 0.91 25.92
C ASP A 643 14.91 1.38 24.67
N ALA A 644 14.29 2.25 23.86
CA ALA A 644 14.90 2.80 22.65
C ALA A 644 16.16 3.63 22.96
N LYS A 645 16.11 4.45 24.01
CA LYS A 645 17.29 5.22 24.47
C LYS A 645 18.41 4.31 24.97
N PHE A 646 18.07 3.27 25.73
CA PHE A 646 19.06 2.30 26.22
C PHE A 646 19.74 1.54 25.07
N PHE A 647 18.97 1.19 24.03
CA PHE A 647 19.52 0.57 22.83
C PHE A 647 20.47 1.51 22.06
N GLU A 648 20.08 2.78 21.92
CA GLU A 648 20.91 3.82 21.31
C GLU A 648 22.23 4.01 22.06
N GLU A 649 22.19 4.09 23.40
CA GLU A 649 23.38 4.19 24.26
C GLU A 649 24.28 2.96 24.11
N THR A 650 23.70 1.75 24.06
CA THR A 650 24.44 0.50 23.87
C THR A 650 25.16 0.47 22.52
N MET A 651 24.49 0.91 21.45
CA MET A 651 25.12 1.02 20.12
C MET A 651 26.22 2.07 20.11
N LEU A 652 26.02 3.22 20.75
CA LEU A 652 27.02 4.28 20.82
C LEU A 652 28.26 3.81 21.60
N ASN A 653 28.07 3.11 22.72
CA ASN A 653 29.16 2.53 23.49
C ASN A 653 29.92 1.47 22.67
N SER A 654 29.21 0.58 21.98
CA SER A 654 29.81 -0.42 21.08
C SER A 654 30.63 0.23 19.97
N LYS A 655 30.09 1.30 19.36
CA LYS A 655 30.80 2.10 18.36
C LYS A 655 32.09 2.72 18.93
N ASN A 656 32.04 3.28 20.13
CA ASN A 656 33.21 3.88 20.78
C ASN A 656 34.28 2.83 21.07
N ILE A 657 33.90 1.66 21.60
CA ILE A 657 34.84 0.54 21.84
C ILE A 657 35.52 0.11 20.54
N ILE A 658 34.77 -0.01 19.44
CA ILE A 658 35.33 -0.36 18.13
C ILE A 658 36.31 0.71 17.65
N LEU A 659 35.94 1.98 17.77
CA LEU A 659 36.81 3.11 17.40
C LEU A 659 38.09 3.12 18.24
N ASP A 660 38.00 2.94 19.55
CA ASP A 660 39.16 2.88 20.45
C ASP A 660 40.04 1.67 20.15
N THR A 661 39.47 0.52 19.78
CA THR A 661 40.22 -0.66 19.36
C THR A 661 40.99 -0.39 18.06
N ILE A 662 40.35 0.26 17.08
CA ILE A 662 40.98 0.62 15.81
C ILE A 662 42.11 1.65 16.02
N LEU A 663 41.88 2.66 16.85
CA LEU A 663 42.86 3.69 17.16
C LEU A 663 44.04 3.12 17.98
N GLY A 664 43.76 2.30 18.99
CA GLY A 664 44.80 1.61 19.77
C GLY A 664 45.63 0.64 18.93
N SER A 665 45.02 -0.03 17.95
CA SER A 665 45.75 -0.89 16.99
C SER A 665 46.66 -0.09 16.06
N ARG A 666 46.26 1.14 15.70
CA ARG A 666 47.08 2.05 14.90
C ARG A 666 48.26 2.62 15.67
N ASP A 667 48.10 2.90 16.97
CA ASP A 667 49.21 3.35 17.83
C ASP A 667 50.18 2.22 18.19
N ALA A 668 49.68 1.01 18.44
CA ALA A 668 50.52 -0.18 18.63
C ALA A 668 51.34 -0.55 17.38
N GLY A 669 50.80 -0.30 16.18
CA GLY A 669 51.52 -0.44 14.92
C GLY A 669 52.57 0.64 14.67
N ARG A 670 52.58 1.73 15.45
CA ARG A 670 53.54 2.84 15.31
C ARG A 670 54.69 2.81 16.32
N THR A 671 54.57 2.00 17.39
CA THR A 671 55.61 1.91 18.45
C THR A 671 56.56 0.71 18.30
N GLN A 672 56.44 -0.08 17.23
CA GLN A 672 57.38 -1.16 16.87
C GLN A 672 58.36 -0.80 15.73
N ALA A 673 58.70 0.48 15.61
CA ALA A 673 59.86 0.92 14.83
C ALA A 673 60.87 1.53 15.80
N ASP A 674 61.65 0.67 16.48
CA ASP A 674 62.80 1.13 17.28
C ASP A 674 64.05 1.23 16.38
N PRO A 675 64.85 2.30 16.48
CA PRO A 675 66.00 2.59 15.63
C PRO A 675 67.31 2.16 16.29
N LYS A 676 68.21 1.51 15.54
CA LYS A 676 69.67 1.33 15.75
C LYS A 676 70.14 0.30 14.71
N SER A 677 71.26 0.40 13.99
CA SER A 677 72.49 1.16 14.17
C SER A 677 73.36 0.95 12.91
N GLU A 678 73.90 2.01 12.31
CA GLU A 678 75.07 1.92 11.43
C GLU A 678 76.29 2.56 12.13
N PRO A 679 77.51 2.00 11.98
CA PRO A 679 78.72 2.55 12.56
C PRO A 679 79.47 3.48 11.57
N VAL A 680 79.76 4.67 12.07
CA VAL A 680 80.93 5.56 11.85
C VAL A 680 81.94 5.19 10.75
N ARG A 681 82.17 6.14 9.82
CA ARG A 681 83.50 6.45 9.26
C ARG A 681 83.72 7.97 9.12
N GLU A 682 84.92 8.38 9.49
CA GLU A 682 85.44 9.73 9.71
C GLU A 682 85.79 10.51 8.42
N LEU A 683 85.55 11.84 8.47
CA LEU A 683 86.32 13.01 7.96
C LEU A 683 86.73 13.11 6.46
N PRO A 684 87.03 14.32 5.89
CA PRO A 684 87.22 15.63 6.55
C PRO A 684 86.42 16.83 5.97
N ASN A 685 86.35 17.89 6.77
CA ASN A 685 86.02 19.25 6.35
C ASN A 685 87.22 19.90 5.63
N ASN A 686 86.98 20.38 4.42
CA ASN A 686 87.54 21.59 3.82
C ASN A 686 86.37 22.60 3.75
N ASP A 687 86.47 23.91 3.89
CA ASP A 687 87.48 24.84 4.38
C ASP A 687 86.72 26.18 4.53
N SER A 688 87.24 27.12 5.32
CA SER A 688 86.77 28.51 5.30
C SER A 688 87.06 29.16 3.94
N ALA A 689 86.04 29.62 3.21
CA ALA A 689 85.99 30.84 2.38
C ALA A 689 84.58 31.03 1.80
#